data_AF-A0A7J2Y871-F1
#
_entry.id   AF-A0A7J2Y871-F1
#
_cell.length_a   1.000
_cell.length_b   1.000
_cell.length_c   1.000
_cell.angle_alpha   90.00
_cell.angle_beta   90.00
_cell.angle_gamma   90.00
#
_symmetry.space_group_name_H-M   'P 1'
#
loop_
_entity.id
_entity.type
_entity.pdbx_description
1 polymer ?
#
loop_
_entity_poly.entity_id
_entity_poly.type
_entity_poly.pdbx_seq_one_letter_code
_entity_poly.pdbx_strand_id
1 'polypeptide(L)'
;MTFRAWRSEKAFSLLIIWTIVLGSLLAVLSALAPAAQGGPCDQAGGVITGDWTITTPQVCSDIVYTVDGTININSGGSLTLVNGGLRFAKDGAHTGYALNVNAGGALVLDNSVVTVVTDAIDPYLYLAVTVSGAGSSLAMRNGAMLKFPGWFNASSGASVNVTDSEITGFTDGELSGLFAAPASVDANNDGPIMSWNGASGSFYRSRIARIYEGTTGGANFNLAAGSSLYVYDTYIGVDHSDDTVFHNELRVDGTSNAYLYNATIDEDQSPTARENWLPAFVATAAGGAIYIHRWLHVTTADSYGYPIANATVWSRLSPGSTTAQYPDNGMASTPSSRTLWYLGRTASGDNAWNRTDVNGRATLPLYTDRIDTGTLPNAESFGNYAETAWYNGSTAVGGAYFSAYPDISAEDNNLDLTVSFGDILLAPDLRIEELRVSGGNLASLTQPIGTDISVTAVIRNEGQTNVQNVLVSFFADNVDRNNDGIMDFGADAFRPTVGVADYTIPVIPRNSTANATVVWTPSGTVETTRALSVVVDAPPVIPTDGGAVRETNEANNILIRNFVLYTWPDLSLGPADVTFLADPVANNEVPLRVTVRNDGTNRATGATLSVYEGTTLVSNVVSFDLGPGGSSSLIVAWRPPSTGPHTISVRVSARADVLRNTDYRSTNNEALFTQTVLAQPNLQLRQSEHTVQYSTTQGIAFTIAVRIHNVGQTPAQNVSVGAYLDGDRAVEVGRITGLNVVTELNVTFPIAALKIAGSHTLLVIVDPDDRLNEGGAAEEADNFVNITVDVIPPQGAIVIGLPQNGTELQPGMSLVVQGYVRDRNLNGIGGVALDIAILDRSGTPVVTASTTSQADGLFSVVISVPDLADGGYTVRVSSGSGLISASTAAVTVRRQVPFLFQPVPFIGLAWWMLLLILGAAAGVGLGLTLYWKFYGLGKMVECGECGAFIPEDATSCPKCGVAFEKDMAKCSNCQAWIPVAVKQCPECGVEFATGQVEMADYQEKMRLQYDEIVLKFKDEASRQLGRALTEREFQEWWRKQPTFMTFEDWLREEEEMRKMGSKPCPSCGTLNSVTATVCHKCGSLMREARPPSGGGAAPAAGHPSPAPSGQPQRPVGSPTDAADAAGGTESVPRRIIRKPAPGAPIVQKKIVKRPLGEGQSGDAQGDAGSTSQNPEDEL
;
A
#
# COMPACT_ATOMS: atom_id res chain seq x y z
N MET A 1 -23.70 -19.68 -90.89
CA MET A 1 -24.71 -19.67 -89.81
C MET A 1 -24.01 -19.45 -88.46
N THR A 2 -23.44 -18.26 -88.24
CA THR A 2 -22.29 -18.09 -87.33
C THR A 2 -22.48 -17.02 -86.23
N PHE A 3 -23.72 -16.55 -86.02
CA PHE A 3 -24.05 -15.52 -85.01
C PHE A 3 -24.93 -16.00 -83.84
N ARG A 4 -25.33 -17.28 -83.82
CA ARG A 4 -26.09 -17.87 -82.69
C ARG A 4 -25.22 -18.60 -81.66
N ALA A 5 -24.20 -19.35 -82.09
CA ALA A 5 -23.33 -20.13 -81.19
C ALA A 5 -22.65 -19.26 -80.10
N TRP A 6 -22.00 -18.16 -80.49
CA TRP A 6 -21.27 -17.27 -79.57
C TRP A 6 -22.16 -16.56 -78.53
N ARG A 7 -23.48 -16.48 -78.77
CA ARG A 7 -24.45 -16.01 -77.77
C ARG A 7 -24.85 -17.13 -76.81
N SER A 8 -24.91 -18.39 -77.26
CA SER A 8 -25.20 -19.54 -76.41
C SER A 8 -24.05 -19.85 -75.43
N GLU A 9 -22.80 -19.84 -75.88
CA GLU A 9 -21.64 -20.03 -74.99
C GLU A 9 -21.59 -18.94 -73.92
N LYS A 10 -21.74 -17.67 -74.29
CA LYS A 10 -21.76 -16.57 -73.32
C LYS A 10 -22.97 -16.62 -72.40
N ALA A 11 -24.13 -17.09 -72.85
CA ALA A 11 -25.28 -17.32 -71.98
C ALA A 11 -25.04 -18.48 -71.00
N PHE A 12 -24.37 -19.56 -71.42
CA PHE A 12 -24.07 -20.71 -70.57
C PHE A 12 -22.97 -20.41 -69.55
N SER A 13 -21.89 -19.72 -69.95
CA SER A 13 -20.87 -19.21 -69.02
C SER A 13 -21.45 -18.16 -68.08
N LEU A 14 -22.35 -17.27 -68.54
CA LEU A 14 -23.08 -16.38 -67.63
C LEU A 14 -23.99 -17.16 -66.69
N LEU A 15 -24.66 -18.24 -67.13
CA LEU A 15 -25.47 -19.07 -66.24
C LEU A 15 -24.61 -19.76 -65.18
N ILE A 16 -23.46 -20.33 -65.56
CA ILE A 16 -22.51 -20.96 -64.64
C ILE A 16 -21.97 -19.93 -63.63
N ILE A 17 -21.52 -18.76 -64.11
CA ILE A 17 -21.08 -17.66 -63.24
C ILE A 17 -22.23 -17.20 -62.34
N TRP A 18 -23.45 -17.07 -62.84
CA TRP A 18 -24.62 -16.71 -62.02
C TRP A 18 -25.01 -17.82 -61.03
N THR A 19 -24.79 -19.10 -61.30
CA THR A 19 -25.02 -20.18 -60.32
C THR A 19 -23.90 -20.29 -59.29
N ILE A 20 -22.65 -20.02 -59.66
CA ILE A 20 -21.54 -19.93 -58.71
C ILE A 20 -21.71 -18.68 -57.84
N VAL A 21 -22.08 -17.55 -58.43
CA VAL A 21 -22.38 -16.30 -57.73
C VAL A 21 -23.67 -16.43 -56.90
N LEU A 22 -24.74 -17.08 -57.35
CA LEU A 22 -25.93 -17.32 -56.51
C LEU A 22 -25.65 -18.35 -55.41
N GLY A 23 -24.80 -19.35 -55.65
CA GLY A 23 -24.38 -20.31 -54.64
C GLY A 23 -23.53 -19.64 -53.55
N SER A 24 -22.56 -18.81 -53.94
CA SER A 24 -21.77 -18.03 -52.99
C SER A 24 -22.56 -16.87 -52.37
N LEU A 25 -23.54 -16.28 -53.07
CA LEU A 25 -24.45 -15.29 -52.50
C LEU A 25 -25.44 -15.93 -51.54
N LEU A 26 -25.87 -17.19 -51.75
CA LEU A 26 -26.63 -17.94 -50.74
C LEU A 26 -25.76 -18.25 -49.53
N ALA A 27 -24.53 -18.73 -49.72
CA ALA A 27 -23.59 -18.98 -48.63
C ALA A 27 -23.29 -17.69 -47.82
N VAL A 28 -23.09 -16.57 -48.51
CA VAL A 28 -22.88 -15.24 -47.93
C VAL A 28 -24.17 -14.70 -47.31
N LEU A 29 -25.36 -14.97 -47.86
CA LEU A 29 -26.64 -14.61 -47.22
C LEU A 29 -26.99 -15.50 -46.03
N SER A 30 -26.48 -16.72 -45.94
CA SER A 30 -26.53 -17.52 -44.71
C SER A 30 -25.47 -17.13 -43.67
N ALA A 31 -24.38 -16.47 -44.09
CA ALA A 31 -23.36 -15.92 -43.20
C ALA A 31 -23.62 -14.45 -42.79
N LEU A 32 -24.44 -13.71 -43.56
CA LEU A 32 -24.88 -12.33 -43.29
C LEU A 32 -26.36 -12.25 -42.87
N ALA A 33 -27.10 -13.35 -42.90
CA ALA A 33 -28.21 -13.50 -41.98
C ALA A 33 -27.64 -13.39 -40.56
N PRO A 34 -28.19 -12.52 -39.68
CA PRO A 34 -27.85 -12.62 -38.27
C PRO A 34 -28.18 -14.04 -37.82
N ALA A 35 -27.22 -14.71 -37.15
CA ALA A 35 -27.48 -15.99 -36.51
C ALA A 35 -28.77 -15.84 -35.70
N ALA A 36 -29.78 -16.67 -35.99
CA ALA A 36 -31.15 -16.45 -35.54
C ALA A 36 -31.15 -16.28 -34.02
N GLN A 37 -31.38 -15.04 -33.56
CA GLN A 37 -31.18 -14.69 -32.17
C GLN A 37 -32.19 -15.48 -31.34
N GLY A 38 -31.68 -16.54 -30.70
CA GLY A 38 -32.50 -17.41 -29.87
C GLY A 38 -33.12 -16.60 -28.74
N GLY A 39 -34.36 -16.94 -28.40
CA GLY A 39 -34.97 -16.37 -27.21
C GLY A 39 -34.16 -16.75 -25.96
N PRO A 40 -34.31 -16.00 -24.85
CA PRO A 40 -33.96 -16.58 -23.55
C PRO A 40 -34.71 -17.91 -23.38
N CYS A 41 -34.08 -18.89 -22.75
CA CYS A 41 -34.68 -20.22 -22.60
C CYS A 41 -36.03 -20.18 -21.88
N ASP A 42 -36.96 -21.02 -22.35
CA ASP A 42 -38.36 -21.01 -21.87
C ASP A 42 -38.55 -21.59 -20.46
N GLN A 43 -37.51 -22.23 -19.90
CA GLN A 43 -37.48 -22.78 -18.55
C GLN A 43 -37.13 -21.70 -17.52
N ALA A 44 -38.11 -21.32 -16.71
CA ALA A 44 -38.00 -20.29 -15.67
C ALA A 44 -37.43 -20.86 -14.36
N GLY A 45 -36.10 -20.83 -14.22
CA GLY A 45 -35.38 -21.26 -13.01
C GLY A 45 -34.47 -22.46 -13.25
N GLY A 46 -33.53 -22.71 -12.32
CA GLY A 46 -32.49 -23.74 -12.46
C GLY A 46 -32.93 -25.20 -12.25
N VAL A 47 -34.22 -25.50 -12.30
CA VAL A 47 -34.77 -26.86 -12.14
C VAL A 47 -35.86 -27.09 -13.18
N ILE A 48 -35.73 -28.19 -13.93
CA ILE A 48 -36.68 -28.65 -14.95
C ILE A 48 -37.34 -29.92 -14.43
N THR A 49 -38.67 -29.93 -14.35
CA THR A 49 -39.47 -31.09 -13.91
C THR A 49 -40.33 -31.60 -15.05
N GLY A 50 -40.02 -32.78 -15.57
CA GLY A 50 -40.61 -33.37 -16.78
C GLY A 50 -39.81 -33.09 -18.06
N ASP A 51 -40.28 -33.67 -19.17
CA ASP A 51 -39.59 -33.60 -20.47
C ASP A 51 -39.60 -32.18 -21.08
N TRP A 52 -38.43 -31.69 -21.48
CA TRP A 52 -38.27 -30.41 -22.19
C TRP A 52 -38.16 -30.64 -23.69
N THR A 53 -39.09 -30.05 -24.47
CA THR A 53 -39.11 -30.20 -25.94
C THR A 53 -38.82 -28.86 -26.62
N ILE A 54 -37.71 -28.78 -27.33
CA ILE A 54 -37.19 -27.55 -27.94
C ILE A 54 -37.41 -27.60 -29.46
N THR A 55 -38.25 -26.72 -29.98
CA THR A 55 -38.59 -26.58 -31.41
C THR A 55 -38.27 -25.18 -31.97
N THR A 56 -37.61 -24.33 -31.18
CA THR A 56 -37.17 -22.98 -31.55
C THR A 56 -35.72 -22.77 -31.10
N PRO A 57 -34.97 -21.80 -31.66
CA PRO A 57 -33.66 -21.42 -31.13
C PRO A 57 -33.78 -20.72 -29.78
N GLN A 58 -33.01 -21.19 -28.80
CA GLN A 58 -32.95 -20.70 -27.42
C GLN A 58 -31.49 -20.57 -26.95
N VAL A 59 -31.21 -19.56 -26.13
CA VAL A 59 -29.91 -19.32 -25.50
C VAL A 59 -30.09 -19.17 -24.00
N CYS A 60 -29.40 -20.00 -23.22
CA CYS A 60 -29.34 -19.89 -21.76
C CYS A 60 -27.90 -19.57 -21.36
N SER A 61 -27.72 -18.46 -20.63
CA SER A 61 -26.42 -18.02 -20.13
C SER A 61 -26.36 -18.10 -18.61
N ASP A 62 -25.17 -18.44 -18.09
CA ASP A 62 -24.80 -18.34 -16.67
C ASP A 62 -25.72 -19.16 -15.74
N ILE A 63 -26.29 -20.26 -16.24
CA ILE A 63 -27.25 -21.13 -15.55
C ILE A 63 -26.97 -22.62 -15.80
N VAL A 64 -26.96 -23.40 -14.71
CA VAL A 64 -26.96 -24.88 -14.76
C VAL A 64 -28.34 -25.36 -14.36
N TYR A 65 -29.02 -26.08 -15.26
CA TYR A 65 -30.32 -26.68 -14.98
C TYR A 65 -30.14 -28.06 -14.33
N THR A 66 -30.81 -28.30 -13.21
CA THR A 66 -31.05 -29.66 -12.72
C THR A 66 -32.25 -30.25 -13.46
N VAL A 67 -32.10 -31.41 -14.08
CA VAL A 67 -33.08 -31.94 -15.06
C VAL A 67 -33.68 -33.26 -14.58
N ASP A 68 -34.94 -33.23 -14.15
CA ASP A 68 -35.76 -34.41 -13.82
C ASP A 68 -36.68 -34.73 -15.02
N GLY A 69 -36.09 -35.21 -16.11
CA GLY A 69 -36.80 -35.50 -17.36
C GLY A 69 -35.88 -35.68 -18.58
N THR A 70 -36.48 -35.90 -19.74
CA THR A 70 -35.81 -36.06 -21.04
C THR A 70 -35.78 -34.74 -21.81
N ILE A 71 -34.63 -34.37 -22.38
CA ILE A 71 -34.52 -33.19 -23.24
C ILE A 71 -34.53 -33.63 -24.71
N ASN A 72 -35.42 -33.03 -25.52
CA ASN A 72 -35.62 -33.36 -26.93
C ASN A 72 -35.55 -32.10 -27.79
N ILE A 73 -34.42 -31.92 -28.49
CA ILE A 73 -34.20 -30.83 -29.45
C ILE A 73 -34.60 -31.33 -30.84
N ASN A 74 -35.63 -30.74 -31.43
CA ASN A 74 -36.25 -31.18 -32.67
C ASN A 74 -35.97 -30.21 -33.83
N SER A 75 -36.42 -30.56 -35.04
CA SER A 75 -36.29 -29.74 -36.26
C SER A 75 -36.68 -28.27 -36.04
N GLY A 76 -35.74 -27.36 -36.33
CA GLY A 76 -35.89 -25.91 -36.10
C GLY A 76 -35.59 -25.43 -34.68
N GLY A 77 -35.41 -26.37 -33.74
CA GLY A 77 -34.93 -26.13 -32.38
C GLY A 77 -33.42 -26.02 -32.31
N SER A 78 -32.94 -25.13 -31.44
CA SER A 78 -31.52 -25.08 -31.06
C SER A 78 -31.41 -24.74 -29.58
N LEU A 79 -30.61 -25.49 -28.83
CA LEU A 79 -30.27 -25.15 -27.45
C LEU A 79 -28.82 -24.68 -27.42
N THR A 80 -28.59 -23.42 -27.07
CA THR A 80 -27.24 -22.89 -26.79
C THR A 80 -27.08 -22.66 -25.29
N LEU A 81 -26.09 -23.30 -24.69
CA LEU A 81 -25.70 -23.09 -23.29
C LEU A 81 -24.38 -22.34 -23.26
N VAL A 82 -24.32 -21.26 -22.46
CA VAL A 82 -23.13 -20.40 -22.29
C VAL A 82 -22.83 -20.28 -20.80
N ASN A 83 -21.59 -20.58 -20.35
CA ASN A 83 -21.20 -20.57 -18.93
C ASN A 83 -22.15 -21.38 -18.00
N GLY A 84 -22.76 -22.45 -18.52
CA GLY A 84 -23.92 -23.09 -17.90
C GLY A 84 -23.89 -24.60 -18.00
N GLY A 85 -25.06 -25.24 -18.00
CA GLY A 85 -25.10 -26.70 -18.14
C GLY A 85 -26.44 -27.39 -17.93
N LEU A 86 -26.40 -28.72 -18.05
CA LEU A 86 -27.48 -29.65 -17.76
C LEU A 86 -26.96 -30.71 -16.79
N ARG A 87 -27.62 -30.87 -15.64
CA ARG A 87 -27.30 -31.85 -14.61
C ARG A 87 -28.50 -32.78 -14.41
N PHE A 88 -28.51 -33.92 -15.09
CA PHE A 88 -29.64 -34.85 -15.07
C PHE A 88 -29.79 -35.53 -13.70
N ALA A 89 -30.91 -35.29 -13.03
CA ALA A 89 -31.32 -35.95 -11.80
C ALA A 89 -31.93 -37.30 -12.16
N LYS A 90 -31.22 -38.39 -11.82
CA LYS A 90 -31.60 -39.76 -12.15
C LYS A 90 -31.36 -40.66 -10.95
N ASP A 91 -32.27 -41.58 -10.70
CA ASP A 91 -32.19 -42.59 -9.65
C ASP A 91 -32.52 -44.00 -10.21
N GLY A 92 -32.54 -45.02 -9.36
CA GLY A 92 -32.90 -46.40 -9.74
C GLY A 92 -34.31 -46.61 -10.33
N ALA A 93 -35.22 -45.63 -10.22
CA ALA A 93 -36.54 -45.64 -10.86
C ALA A 93 -36.58 -44.81 -12.16
N HIS A 94 -35.78 -43.74 -12.25
CA HIS A 94 -35.76 -42.76 -13.34
C HIS A 94 -34.57 -42.96 -14.31
N THR A 95 -34.16 -44.22 -14.52
CA THR A 95 -33.00 -44.60 -15.35
C THR A 95 -33.14 -44.21 -16.83
N GLY A 96 -34.37 -43.95 -17.32
CA GLY A 96 -34.67 -43.71 -18.72
C GLY A 96 -34.38 -42.30 -19.28
N TYR A 97 -34.06 -41.30 -18.45
CA TYR A 97 -33.83 -39.93 -18.92
C TYR A 97 -32.61 -39.79 -19.85
N ALA A 98 -32.75 -38.97 -20.89
CA ALA A 98 -31.78 -38.82 -21.98
C ALA A 98 -31.75 -37.38 -22.56
N LEU A 99 -30.75 -37.10 -23.38
CA LEU A 99 -30.59 -35.87 -24.15
C LEU A 99 -30.53 -36.18 -25.66
N ASN A 100 -31.62 -35.86 -26.37
CA ASN A 100 -31.81 -36.19 -27.77
C ASN A 100 -31.74 -34.93 -28.64
N VAL A 101 -30.83 -34.92 -29.60
CA VAL A 101 -30.81 -33.98 -30.74
C VAL A 101 -31.31 -34.73 -31.96
N ASN A 102 -32.54 -34.45 -32.36
CA ASN A 102 -33.22 -35.12 -33.47
C ASN A 102 -33.00 -34.36 -34.79
N ALA A 103 -33.47 -34.93 -35.90
CA ALA A 103 -33.22 -34.42 -37.25
C ALA A 103 -33.57 -32.92 -37.40
N GLY A 104 -32.59 -32.11 -37.82
CA GLY A 104 -32.72 -30.66 -37.97
C GLY A 104 -32.70 -29.85 -36.66
N GLY A 105 -32.40 -30.47 -35.51
CA GLY A 105 -32.17 -29.81 -34.23
C GLY A 105 -30.67 -29.60 -33.94
N ALA A 106 -30.32 -28.64 -33.09
CA ALA A 106 -28.94 -28.33 -32.74
C ALA A 106 -28.69 -28.18 -31.23
N LEU A 107 -27.58 -28.71 -30.73
CA LEU A 107 -27.08 -28.45 -29.38
C LEU A 107 -25.72 -27.74 -29.47
N VAL A 108 -25.56 -26.64 -28.74
CA VAL A 108 -24.32 -25.86 -28.66
C VAL A 108 -23.95 -25.69 -27.20
N LEU A 109 -22.77 -26.21 -26.82
CA LEU A 109 -22.17 -26.03 -25.50
C LEU A 109 -20.98 -25.07 -25.63
N ASP A 110 -21.04 -23.96 -24.89
CA ASP A 110 -20.02 -22.91 -24.87
C ASP A 110 -19.60 -22.68 -23.42
N ASN A 111 -18.39 -23.09 -23.03
CA ASN A 111 -17.96 -23.12 -21.62
C ASN A 111 -19.01 -23.75 -20.68
N SER A 112 -19.63 -24.86 -21.12
CA SER A 112 -20.83 -25.42 -20.50
C SER A 112 -20.76 -26.94 -20.36
N VAL A 113 -21.38 -27.47 -19.30
CA VAL A 113 -21.24 -28.87 -18.87
C VAL A 113 -22.56 -29.64 -18.99
N VAL A 114 -22.54 -30.81 -19.62
CA VAL A 114 -23.63 -31.80 -19.54
C VAL A 114 -23.17 -32.98 -18.70
N THR A 115 -23.88 -33.27 -17.62
CA THR A 115 -23.52 -34.28 -16.62
C THR A 115 -24.76 -34.78 -15.85
N VAL A 116 -24.56 -35.57 -14.80
CA VAL A 116 -25.61 -36.17 -13.95
C VAL A 116 -25.48 -35.71 -12.48
N VAL A 117 -26.51 -35.97 -11.69
CA VAL A 117 -26.51 -35.72 -10.24
C VAL A 117 -25.82 -36.89 -9.51
N THR A 118 -24.71 -36.60 -8.83
CA THR A 118 -23.90 -37.56 -8.06
C THR A 118 -24.22 -37.58 -6.56
N ASP A 119 -24.96 -36.58 -6.05
CA ASP A 119 -25.25 -36.34 -4.63
C ASP A 119 -26.74 -36.57 -4.27
N ALA A 120 -27.48 -37.31 -5.11
CA ALA A 120 -28.84 -37.76 -4.81
C ALA A 120 -28.84 -39.06 -3.96
N ILE A 121 -30.03 -39.48 -3.53
CA ILE A 121 -30.24 -40.79 -2.89
C ILE A 121 -30.39 -41.83 -4.01
N ASP A 122 -29.54 -42.86 -4.00
CA ASP A 122 -29.53 -43.95 -5.01
C ASP A 122 -29.44 -43.48 -6.48
N PRO A 123 -28.43 -42.65 -6.84
CA PRO A 123 -28.35 -42.03 -8.16
C PRO A 123 -27.97 -43.03 -9.26
N TYR A 124 -28.56 -42.84 -10.44
CA TYR A 124 -28.25 -43.63 -11.64
C TYR A 124 -27.44 -42.79 -12.64
N LEU A 125 -26.13 -43.00 -12.67
CA LEU A 125 -25.19 -42.08 -13.32
C LEU A 125 -25.09 -42.21 -14.85
N TYR A 126 -25.61 -43.30 -15.44
CA TYR A 126 -25.53 -43.48 -16.89
C TYR A 126 -26.49 -42.55 -17.64
N LEU A 127 -25.94 -41.72 -18.54
CA LEU A 127 -26.71 -40.84 -19.42
C LEU A 127 -26.61 -41.32 -20.88
N ALA A 128 -27.72 -41.20 -21.61
CA ALA A 128 -27.74 -41.38 -23.06
C ALA A 128 -27.84 -40.01 -23.73
N VAL A 129 -26.81 -39.66 -24.51
CA VAL A 129 -26.80 -38.50 -25.40
C VAL A 129 -26.82 -38.99 -26.84
N THR A 130 -27.81 -38.56 -27.63
CA THR A 130 -27.99 -39.03 -29.01
C THR A 130 -28.16 -37.86 -29.97
N VAL A 131 -27.35 -37.81 -31.02
CA VAL A 131 -27.46 -36.83 -32.13
C VAL A 131 -27.82 -37.60 -33.40
N SER A 132 -29.06 -37.50 -33.88
CA SER A 132 -29.57 -38.41 -34.91
C SER A 132 -30.41 -37.74 -35.99
N GLY A 133 -30.18 -38.19 -37.23
CA GLY A 133 -30.93 -37.77 -38.41
C GLY A 133 -30.33 -36.55 -39.11
N ALA A 134 -30.68 -36.40 -40.39
CA ALA A 134 -30.04 -35.44 -41.28
C ALA A 134 -30.17 -34.00 -40.76
N GLY A 135 -29.05 -33.28 -40.73
CA GLY A 135 -29.01 -31.89 -40.26
C GLY A 135 -29.13 -31.72 -38.74
N SER A 136 -29.06 -32.81 -37.96
CA SER A 136 -28.83 -32.71 -36.51
C SER A 136 -27.36 -32.32 -36.23
N SER A 137 -27.12 -31.53 -35.18
CA SER A 137 -25.77 -31.11 -34.81
C SER A 137 -25.50 -31.01 -33.31
N LEU A 138 -24.28 -31.36 -32.93
CA LEU A 138 -23.66 -30.99 -31.64
C LEU A 138 -22.42 -30.14 -31.91
N ALA A 139 -22.33 -28.99 -31.25
CA ALA A 139 -21.14 -28.17 -31.16
C ALA A 139 -20.69 -28.02 -29.69
N MET A 140 -19.39 -28.14 -29.44
CA MET A 140 -18.76 -27.92 -28.14
C MET A 140 -17.57 -26.97 -28.31
N ARG A 141 -17.49 -25.91 -27.51
CA ARG A 141 -16.39 -24.95 -27.55
C ARG A 141 -16.03 -24.35 -26.19
N ASN A 142 -14.83 -23.78 -26.11
CA ASN A 142 -14.37 -22.93 -25.01
C ASN A 142 -14.41 -23.61 -23.62
N GLY A 143 -13.91 -24.83 -23.50
CA GLY A 143 -13.91 -25.59 -22.24
C GLY A 143 -15.25 -26.29 -21.92
N ALA A 144 -16.10 -26.49 -22.92
CA ALA A 144 -17.33 -27.28 -22.74
C ALA A 144 -17.02 -28.76 -22.43
N MET A 145 -17.90 -29.40 -21.66
CA MET A 145 -17.72 -30.79 -21.21
C MET A 145 -18.96 -31.66 -21.40
N LEU A 146 -18.77 -32.87 -21.91
CA LEU A 146 -19.68 -34.01 -21.68
C LEU A 146 -19.04 -34.89 -20.59
N LYS A 147 -19.65 -34.95 -19.40
CA LYS A 147 -19.08 -35.66 -18.23
C LYS A 147 -20.08 -36.65 -17.63
N PHE A 148 -20.08 -37.90 -18.10
CA PHE A 148 -20.98 -38.96 -17.63
C PHE A 148 -20.56 -40.34 -18.19
N PRO A 149 -20.78 -41.44 -17.45
CA PRO A 149 -20.79 -42.78 -18.03
C PRO A 149 -22.05 -42.98 -18.89
N GLY A 150 -22.04 -43.97 -19.78
CA GLY A 150 -23.20 -44.32 -20.61
C GLY A 150 -22.91 -44.27 -22.10
N TRP A 151 -23.67 -43.49 -22.87
CA TRP A 151 -23.62 -43.52 -24.34
C TRP A 151 -23.63 -42.12 -24.96
N PHE A 152 -22.76 -41.92 -25.95
CA PHE A 152 -22.77 -40.77 -26.86
C PHE A 152 -22.85 -41.25 -28.31
N ASN A 153 -24.07 -41.31 -28.84
CA ASN A 153 -24.37 -41.88 -30.15
C ASN A 153 -24.60 -40.78 -31.20
N ALA A 154 -24.06 -40.95 -32.41
CA ALA A 154 -24.29 -40.06 -33.54
C ALA A 154 -24.75 -40.85 -34.77
N SER A 155 -25.81 -40.45 -35.48
CA SER A 155 -26.27 -41.25 -36.64
C SER A 155 -27.02 -40.52 -37.76
N SER A 156 -27.12 -41.17 -38.92
CA SER A 156 -28.04 -40.83 -40.01
C SER A 156 -27.89 -39.41 -40.58
N GLY A 157 -26.64 -38.97 -40.80
CA GLY A 157 -26.32 -37.62 -41.28
C GLY A 157 -26.18 -36.57 -40.17
N ALA A 158 -25.99 -37.01 -38.92
CA ALA A 158 -25.61 -36.17 -37.79
C ALA A 158 -24.20 -35.57 -37.95
N SER A 159 -24.01 -34.39 -37.35
CA SER A 159 -22.74 -33.68 -37.32
C SER A 159 -22.27 -33.40 -35.89
N VAL A 160 -21.00 -33.65 -35.60
CA VAL A 160 -20.36 -33.38 -34.30
C VAL A 160 -19.15 -32.48 -34.51
N ASN A 161 -19.00 -31.45 -33.69
CA ASN A 161 -17.88 -30.52 -33.75
C ASN A 161 -17.44 -30.10 -32.35
N VAL A 162 -16.23 -30.48 -31.95
CA VAL A 162 -15.67 -30.28 -30.61
C VAL A 162 -14.36 -29.50 -30.77
N THR A 163 -14.24 -28.37 -30.06
CA THR A 163 -13.12 -27.44 -30.18
C THR A 163 -12.70 -26.98 -28.79
N ASP A 164 -11.43 -27.12 -28.40
CA ASP A 164 -10.93 -26.71 -27.08
C ASP A 164 -11.83 -27.22 -25.92
N SER A 165 -12.27 -28.49 -25.96
CA SER A 165 -13.34 -29.05 -25.10
C SER A 165 -13.11 -30.55 -24.79
N GLU A 166 -13.80 -31.10 -23.77
CA GLU A 166 -13.57 -32.47 -23.27
C GLU A 166 -14.83 -33.38 -23.25
N ILE A 167 -14.65 -34.66 -23.56
CA ILE A 167 -15.61 -35.76 -23.33
C ILE A 167 -14.95 -36.74 -22.36
N THR A 168 -15.54 -36.97 -21.19
CA THR A 168 -14.86 -37.67 -20.08
C THR A 168 -15.81 -38.30 -19.06
N GLY A 169 -15.25 -39.05 -18.12
CA GLY A 169 -15.94 -39.66 -16.99
C GLY A 169 -15.80 -38.88 -15.68
N PHE A 170 -16.26 -39.47 -14.58
CA PHE A 170 -16.00 -38.96 -13.22
C PHE A 170 -14.62 -39.40 -12.71
N THR A 171 -14.06 -38.68 -11.74
CA THR A 171 -12.91 -39.18 -10.97
C THR A 171 -13.39 -40.01 -9.78
N ASP A 172 -12.59 -40.98 -9.33
CA ASP A 172 -12.87 -41.78 -8.13
C ASP A 172 -13.18 -40.92 -6.90
N GLY A 173 -12.55 -39.74 -6.81
CA GLY A 173 -12.79 -38.77 -5.75
C GLY A 173 -14.20 -38.16 -5.77
N GLU A 174 -14.80 -37.99 -6.96
CA GLU A 174 -16.17 -37.48 -7.14
C GLU A 174 -17.25 -38.53 -6.86
N LEU A 175 -16.90 -39.82 -6.88
CA LEU A 175 -17.77 -40.95 -6.54
C LEU A 175 -17.47 -41.53 -5.14
N SER A 176 -16.56 -40.91 -4.41
CA SER A 176 -16.07 -41.41 -3.12
C SER A 176 -17.18 -41.49 -2.07
N GLY A 177 -17.40 -42.69 -1.55
CA GLY A 177 -18.46 -42.97 -0.57
C GLY A 177 -19.87 -43.13 -1.16
N LEU A 178 -20.05 -42.92 -2.47
CA LEU A 178 -21.33 -43.13 -3.16
C LEU A 178 -21.61 -44.62 -3.39
N PHE A 179 -20.58 -45.36 -3.79
CA PHE A 179 -20.63 -46.81 -3.98
C PHE A 179 -19.74 -47.54 -2.96
N ALA A 180 -20.25 -48.63 -2.39
CA ALA A 180 -19.56 -49.37 -1.33
C ALA A 180 -18.49 -50.38 -1.83
N ALA A 181 -18.39 -50.60 -3.15
CA ALA A 181 -17.46 -51.54 -3.77
C ALA A 181 -16.62 -50.83 -4.84
N PRO A 182 -15.29 -51.03 -4.87
CA PRO A 182 -14.42 -50.39 -5.88
C PRO A 182 -14.87 -50.65 -7.33
N ALA A 183 -15.23 -51.89 -7.68
CA ALA A 183 -15.74 -52.25 -9.00
C ALA A 183 -17.09 -51.58 -9.38
N SER A 184 -17.76 -50.92 -8.43
CA SER A 184 -18.96 -50.09 -8.70
C SER A 184 -18.63 -48.60 -8.81
N VAL A 185 -17.52 -48.14 -8.22
CA VAL A 185 -16.91 -46.84 -8.54
C VAL A 185 -16.38 -46.89 -9.97
N ASP A 186 -15.58 -47.92 -10.27
CA ASP A 186 -14.99 -48.27 -11.58
C ASP A 186 -16.01 -48.14 -12.71
N ALA A 187 -17.03 -49.01 -12.75
CA ALA A 187 -18.07 -49.01 -13.79
C ALA A 187 -18.93 -47.73 -13.91
N ASN A 188 -18.74 -46.72 -13.03
CA ASN A 188 -19.41 -45.42 -13.06
C ASN A 188 -18.44 -44.22 -13.15
N ASN A 189 -17.12 -44.42 -13.00
CA ASN A 189 -16.10 -43.38 -13.14
C ASN A 189 -15.74 -43.14 -14.62
N ASP A 190 -16.25 -43.98 -15.51
CA ASP A 190 -16.08 -43.90 -16.95
C ASP A 190 -16.83 -42.75 -17.62
N GLY A 191 -16.37 -42.41 -18.82
CA GLY A 191 -17.05 -41.60 -19.82
C GLY A 191 -17.97 -42.43 -20.72
N PRO A 192 -18.53 -41.83 -21.78
CA PRO A 192 -19.53 -42.50 -22.60
C PRO A 192 -18.92 -43.38 -23.68
N ILE A 193 -19.50 -44.57 -23.89
CA ILE A 193 -19.28 -45.39 -25.09
C ILE A 193 -19.78 -44.61 -26.30
N MET A 194 -18.96 -44.53 -27.36
CA MET A 194 -19.33 -43.85 -28.60
C MET A 194 -19.62 -44.84 -29.73
N SER A 195 -20.81 -44.75 -30.31
CA SER A 195 -21.20 -45.56 -31.46
C SER A 195 -21.81 -44.68 -32.54
N TRP A 196 -21.09 -44.51 -33.65
CA TRP A 196 -21.44 -43.60 -34.74
C TRP A 196 -21.83 -44.37 -36.00
N ASN A 197 -22.97 -44.02 -36.60
CA ASN A 197 -23.58 -44.78 -37.70
C ASN A 197 -24.05 -43.83 -38.83
N GLY A 198 -23.19 -43.64 -39.85
CA GLY A 198 -23.38 -42.63 -40.89
C GLY A 198 -23.35 -41.19 -40.36
N ALA A 199 -22.40 -40.86 -39.48
CA ALA A 199 -22.22 -39.52 -38.91
C ALA A 199 -20.83 -38.94 -39.23
N SER A 200 -20.67 -37.62 -39.17
CA SER A 200 -19.34 -37.00 -39.28
C SER A 200 -19.00 -36.15 -38.06
N GLY A 201 -17.79 -36.37 -37.52
CA GLY A 201 -17.29 -35.67 -36.36
C GLY A 201 -15.98 -34.94 -36.61
N SER A 202 -15.76 -33.90 -35.83
CA SER A 202 -14.62 -33.00 -35.92
C SER A 202 -14.13 -32.71 -34.51
N PHE A 203 -12.86 -32.94 -34.21
CA PHE A 203 -12.23 -32.59 -32.93
C PHE A 203 -10.99 -31.74 -33.19
N TYR A 204 -10.86 -30.65 -32.43
CA TYR A 204 -9.77 -29.68 -32.57
C TYR A 204 -9.27 -29.28 -31.17
N ARG A 205 -7.99 -29.49 -30.83
CA ARG A 205 -7.40 -29.19 -29.51
C ARG A 205 -8.25 -29.70 -28.32
N SER A 206 -8.85 -30.85 -28.50
CA SER A 206 -9.88 -31.39 -27.61
C SER A 206 -9.38 -32.64 -26.89
N ARG A 207 -10.19 -33.15 -25.96
CA ARG A 207 -9.87 -34.36 -25.22
C ARG A 207 -11.04 -35.34 -25.21
N ILE A 208 -10.79 -36.60 -25.52
CA ILE A 208 -11.68 -37.72 -25.24
C ILE A 208 -10.93 -38.61 -24.26
N ALA A 209 -11.44 -38.84 -23.06
CA ALA A 209 -10.67 -39.49 -21.99
C ALA A 209 -11.55 -40.35 -21.08
N ARG A 210 -10.90 -41.26 -20.33
CA ARG A 210 -11.58 -42.20 -19.43
C ARG A 210 -12.71 -42.92 -20.18
N ILE A 211 -12.43 -43.38 -21.40
CA ILE A 211 -13.46 -44.01 -22.24
C ILE A 211 -13.77 -45.38 -21.59
N TYR A 212 -15.04 -45.78 -21.62
CA TYR A 212 -15.57 -46.91 -20.86
C TYR A 212 -14.70 -48.17 -20.89
N GLU A 213 -14.25 -48.62 -19.71
CA GLU A 213 -13.48 -49.85 -19.50
C GLU A 213 -14.43 -50.99 -19.03
N GLY A 214 -14.31 -52.19 -19.60
CA GLY A 214 -15.20 -53.27 -19.16
C GLY A 214 -15.24 -54.56 -19.97
N THR A 215 -15.76 -55.60 -19.29
CA THR A 215 -15.80 -57.02 -19.69
C THR A 215 -16.44 -57.40 -21.04
N THR A 216 -16.97 -56.43 -21.80
CA THR A 216 -17.47 -56.62 -23.16
C THR A 216 -16.43 -56.37 -24.27
N GLY A 217 -15.29 -55.75 -23.94
CA GLY A 217 -14.04 -55.75 -24.74
C GLY A 217 -13.95 -54.80 -25.94
N GLY A 218 -13.04 -53.82 -25.85
CA GLY A 218 -12.39 -53.16 -26.99
C GLY A 218 -13.28 -52.47 -28.03
N ALA A 219 -14.49 -52.02 -27.68
CA ALA A 219 -15.43 -51.42 -28.63
C ALA A 219 -15.92 -50.03 -28.19
N ASN A 220 -14.98 -49.16 -27.85
CA ASN A 220 -15.21 -48.00 -26.97
C ASN A 220 -15.54 -46.74 -27.81
N PHE A 221 -14.91 -46.59 -28.99
CA PHE A 221 -15.34 -45.65 -30.03
C PHE A 221 -15.49 -46.37 -31.38
N ASN A 222 -16.71 -46.51 -31.89
CA ASN A 222 -17.01 -47.23 -33.14
C ASN A 222 -17.50 -46.29 -34.25
N LEU A 223 -16.89 -46.38 -35.44
CA LEU A 223 -17.30 -45.68 -36.66
C LEU A 223 -17.85 -46.68 -37.69
N ALA A 224 -19.14 -46.59 -37.99
CA ALA A 224 -19.84 -47.50 -38.89
C ALA A 224 -20.70 -46.78 -39.96
N ALA A 225 -21.09 -47.51 -41.00
CA ALA A 225 -22.07 -47.13 -42.03
C ALA A 225 -21.77 -45.78 -42.74
N GLY A 226 -20.52 -45.56 -43.13
CA GLY A 226 -20.07 -44.36 -43.83
C GLY A 226 -19.78 -43.19 -42.88
N SER A 227 -19.32 -43.46 -41.66
CA SER A 227 -18.93 -42.41 -40.72
C SER A 227 -17.54 -41.86 -41.02
N SER A 228 -17.34 -40.55 -40.80
CA SER A 228 -16.06 -39.87 -41.03
C SER A 228 -15.64 -39.01 -39.83
N LEU A 229 -14.59 -39.45 -39.15
CA LEU A 229 -13.99 -38.78 -38.01
C LEU A 229 -12.75 -37.97 -38.45
N TYR A 230 -12.65 -36.73 -38.02
CA TYR A 230 -11.51 -35.84 -38.27
C TYR A 230 -11.00 -35.28 -36.94
N VAL A 231 -9.70 -35.37 -36.69
CA VAL A 231 -9.09 -35.10 -35.38
C VAL A 231 -7.84 -34.26 -35.58
N TYR A 232 -7.68 -33.17 -34.82
CA TYR A 232 -6.53 -32.27 -34.87
C TYR A 232 -6.06 -31.92 -33.45
N ASP A 233 -4.78 -32.14 -33.14
CA ASP A 233 -4.14 -31.80 -31.86
C ASP A 233 -4.95 -32.29 -30.64
N THR A 234 -5.50 -33.50 -30.72
CA THR A 234 -6.54 -34.00 -29.80
C THR A 234 -6.13 -35.35 -29.25
N TYR A 235 -6.19 -35.50 -27.93
CA TYR A 235 -5.98 -36.78 -27.24
C TYR A 235 -7.26 -37.63 -27.30
N ILE A 236 -7.10 -38.92 -27.56
CA ILE A 236 -8.16 -39.94 -27.52
C ILE A 236 -7.70 -41.06 -26.59
N GLY A 237 -8.43 -41.30 -25.49
CA GLY A 237 -8.16 -42.39 -24.53
C GLY A 237 -8.47 -43.79 -25.07
N VAL A 238 -7.74 -44.17 -26.13
CA VAL A 238 -7.55 -45.54 -26.64
C VAL A 238 -6.11 -45.93 -26.36
N ASP A 239 -5.76 -47.22 -26.35
CA ASP A 239 -4.48 -47.67 -25.77
C ASP A 239 -3.86 -48.89 -26.47
N HIS A 240 -2.69 -49.32 -25.97
CA HIS A 240 -1.95 -50.50 -26.40
C HIS A 240 -2.03 -51.72 -25.45
N SER A 241 -2.93 -51.68 -24.46
CA SER A 241 -3.08 -52.66 -23.37
C SER A 241 -3.29 -54.09 -23.87
N ASP A 242 -2.67 -55.07 -23.19
CA ASP A 242 -2.95 -56.51 -23.41
C ASP A 242 -4.03 -57.08 -22.46
N ASP A 243 -4.61 -56.25 -21.57
CA ASP A 243 -5.77 -56.64 -20.76
C ASP A 243 -7.10 -56.37 -21.50
N THR A 244 -7.76 -57.45 -21.90
CA THR A 244 -9.06 -57.46 -22.58
C THR A 244 -10.23 -56.78 -21.83
N VAL A 245 -10.06 -56.43 -20.55
CA VAL A 245 -11.06 -55.66 -19.78
C VAL A 245 -10.86 -54.16 -19.96
N PHE A 246 -9.62 -53.67 -19.90
CA PHE A 246 -9.29 -52.25 -19.89
C PHE A 246 -8.90 -51.72 -21.28
N HIS A 247 -8.50 -52.59 -22.23
CA HIS A 247 -8.12 -52.18 -23.58
C HIS A 247 -9.23 -51.40 -24.31
N ASN A 248 -8.92 -50.16 -24.66
CA ASN A 248 -9.77 -49.22 -25.39
C ASN A 248 -9.34 -49.09 -26.86
N GLU A 249 -10.29 -49.30 -27.79
CA GLU A 249 -10.04 -49.21 -29.24
C GLU A 249 -10.93 -48.16 -29.94
N LEU A 250 -10.36 -47.50 -30.96
CA LEU A 250 -11.11 -46.80 -32.01
C LEU A 250 -11.30 -47.76 -33.19
N ARG A 251 -12.53 -48.25 -33.36
CA ARG A 251 -12.92 -49.20 -34.40
C ARG A 251 -13.55 -48.52 -35.61
N VAL A 252 -13.18 -48.97 -36.82
CA VAL A 252 -13.66 -48.43 -38.09
C VAL A 252 -14.18 -49.56 -38.99
N ASP A 253 -15.38 -49.42 -39.56
CA ASP A 253 -15.95 -50.39 -40.50
C ASP A 253 -15.46 -50.20 -41.95
N GLY A 254 -15.75 -51.18 -42.81
CA GLY A 254 -15.34 -51.18 -44.23
C GLY A 254 -15.96 -50.09 -45.12
N THR A 255 -16.69 -49.14 -44.55
CA THR A 255 -17.27 -47.98 -45.24
C THR A 255 -16.88 -46.64 -44.60
N SER A 256 -16.30 -46.67 -43.41
CA SER A 256 -16.02 -45.50 -42.56
C SER A 256 -14.52 -45.17 -42.57
N ASN A 257 -14.14 -43.95 -42.17
CA ASN A 257 -12.73 -43.53 -42.13
C ASN A 257 -12.44 -42.59 -40.95
N ALA A 258 -11.19 -42.61 -40.47
CA ALA A 258 -10.67 -41.68 -39.48
C ALA A 258 -9.41 -40.96 -40.01
N TYR A 259 -9.37 -39.63 -39.85
CA TYR A 259 -8.26 -38.78 -40.28
C TYR A 259 -7.66 -38.08 -39.05
N LEU A 260 -6.46 -38.50 -38.66
CA LEU A 260 -5.85 -38.17 -37.36
C LEU A 260 -4.63 -37.27 -37.55
N TYR A 261 -4.74 -35.97 -37.30
CA TYR A 261 -3.67 -34.97 -37.40
C TYR A 261 -3.11 -34.67 -36.00
N ASN A 262 -1.91 -35.18 -35.67
CA ASN A 262 -1.33 -35.11 -34.32
C ASN A 262 -2.35 -35.52 -33.24
N ALA A 263 -2.93 -36.71 -33.43
CA ALA A 263 -3.76 -37.33 -32.40
C ALA A 263 -2.85 -38.17 -31.49
N THR A 264 -2.96 -37.95 -30.18
CA THR A 264 -2.26 -38.75 -29.17
C THR A 264 -3.22 -39.73 -28.51
N ILE A 265 -2.68 -40.79 -27.93
CA ILE A 265 -3.45 -41.87 -27.30
C ILE A 265 -3.15 -41.95 -25.79
N ASP A 266 -3.78 -42.89 -25.08
CA ASP A 266 -3.33 -43.27 -23.75
C ASP A 266 -2.19 -44.29 -23.83
N GLU A 267 -1.03 -43.93 -23.30
CA GLU A 267 0.15 -44.80 -23.27
C GLU A 267 0.43 -45.36 -21.86
N ASP A 268 -0.29 -44.92 -20.81
CA ASP A 268 -0.02 -45.31 -19.41
C ASP A 268 -0.32 -46.80 -19.14
N GLN A 269 -1.24 -47.40 -19.90
CA GLN A 269 -1.57 -48.84 -19.85
C GLN A 269 -0.72 -49.72 -20.79
N SER A 270 0.24 -49.16 -21.53
CA SER A 270 0.99 -49.91 -22.54
C SER A 270 1.87 -51.01 -21.92
N PRO A 271 1.82 -52.27 -22.44
CA PRO A 271 2.70 -53.34 -21.96
C PRO A 271 4.18 -52.97 -22.09
N THR A 272 5.01 -53.34 -21.12
CA THR A 272 6.46 -53.00 -21.12
C THR A 272 7.24 -53.63 -22.28
N ALA A 273 6.67 -54.63 -22.95
CA ALA A 273 7.22 -55.32 -24.10
C ALA A 273 6.37 -55.00 -25.34
N ARG A 274 6.97 -54.37 -26.37
CA ARG A 274 6.25 -53.87 -27.56
C ARG A 274 5.68 -55.01 -28.44
N GLU A 275 6.18 -56.23 -28.26
CA GLU A 275 5.62 -57.45 -28.86
C GLU A 275 4.25 -57.88 -28.28
N ASN A 276 3.85 -57.35 -27.11
CA ASN A 276 2.54 -57.59 -26.51
C ASN A 276 1.47 -56.57 -26.92
N TRP A 277 1.85 -55.42 -27.51
CA TRP A 277 0.94 -54.31 -27.75
C TRP A 277 -0.24 -54.70 -28.65
N LEU A 278 -1.46 -54.44 -28.19
CA LEU A 278 -2.66 -54.53 -29.02
C LEU A 278 -2.89 -53.20 -29.77
N PRO A 279 -3.56 -53.20 -30.93
CA PRO A 279 -3.71 -51.98 -31.74
C PRO A 279 -4.82 -51.04 -31.23
N ALA A 280 -4.45 -49.85 -30.76
CA ALA A 280 -5.39 -48.77 -30.39
C ALA A 280 -6.38 -48.36 -31.52
N PHE A 281 -5.99 -48.59 -32.78
CA PHE A 281 -6.74 -48.23 -33.98
C PHE A 281 -7.04 -49.48 -34.82
N VAL A 282 -8.33 -49.85 -34.98
CA VAL A 282 -8.72 -51.14 -35.58
C VAL A 282 -9.69 -50.96 -36.74
N ALA A 283 -9.22 -51.27 -37.95
CA ALA A 283 -10.09 -51.47 -39.11
C ALA A 283 -10.69 -52.89 -39.08
N THR A 284 -12.03 -52.97 -39.08
CA THR A 284 -12.78 -54.21 -38.85
C THR A 284 -13.23 -54.92 -40.14
N ALA A 285 -13.26 -54.20 -41.27
CA ALA A 285 -13.52 -54.76 -42.59
C ALA A 285 -12.82 -53.96 -43.70
N ALA A 286 -12.51 -54.62 -44.81
CA ALA A 286 -11.80 -53.99 -45.93
C ALA A 286 -12.65 -52.91 -46.62
N GLY A 287 -12.06 -51.72 -46.83
CA GLY A 287 -12.67 -50.58 -47.52
C GLY A 287 -12.65 -49.28 -46.72
N GLY A 288 -12.58 -49.37 -45.39
CA GLY A 288 -12.32 -48.25 -44.48
C GLY A 288 -10.90 -48.31 -43.90
N ALA A 289 -10.38 -47.16 -43.46
CA ALA A 289 -9.03 -47.04 -42.93
C ALA A 289 -8.88 -45.88 -41.91
N ILE A 290 -7.79 -45.93 -41.15
CA ILE A 290 -7.29 -44.84 -40.31
C ILE A 290 -6.06 -44.23 -40.99
N TYR A 291 -6.05 -42.91 -41.16
CA TYR A 291 -5.00 -42.15 -41.85
C TYR A 291 -4.31 -41.19 -40.88
N ILE A 292 -3.08 -41.52 -40.48
CA ILE A 292 -2.29 -40.74 -39.53
C ILE A 292 -1.53 -39.65 -40.29
N HIS A 293 -1.64 -38.43 -39.78
CA HIS A 293 -0.94 -37.26 -40.24
C HIS A 293 -0.20 -36.61 -39.07
N ARG A 294 1.01 -36.11 -39.33
CA ARG A 294 1.89 -35.47 -38.36
C ARG A 294 2.25 -34.06 -38.79
N TRP A 295 2.66 -33.22 -37.85
CA TRP A 295 3.08 -31.85 -38.15
C TRP A 295 4.58 -31.80 -38.43
N LEU A 296 4.93 -31.31 -39.61
CA LEU A 296 6.29 -30.87 -39.92
C LEU A 296 6.36 -29.34 -39.80
N HIS A 297 7.17 -28.87 -38.86
CA HIS A 297 7.45 -27.46 -38.64
C HIS A 297 8.75 -27.07 -39.35
N VAL A 298 8.64 -26.58 -40.60
CA VAL A 298 9.79 -26.15 -41.39
C VAL A 298 10.16 -24.71 -41.07
N THR A 299 11.40 -24.48 -40.65
CA THR A 299 12.00 -23.14 -40.52
C THR A 299 13.00 -22.92 -41.65
N THR A 300 12.74 -21.97 -42.55
CA THR A 300 13.70 -21.61 -43.60
C THR A 300 14.58 -20.45 -43.14
N ALA A 301 15.90 -20.60 -43.26
CA ALA A 301 16.88 -19.62 -42.82
C ALA A 301 17.93 -19.34 -43.91
N ASP A 302 18.66 -18.22 -43.79
CA ASP A 302 19.77 -17.87 -44.67
C ASP A 302 21.11 -18.50 -44.24
N SER A 303 22.20 -18.08 -44.86
CA SER A 303 23.56 -18.57 -44.57
C SER A 303 24.11 -18.17 -43.19
N TYR A 304 23.52 -17.19 -42.50
CA TYR A 304 23.84 -16.85 -41.10
C TYR A 304 22.77 -17.30 -40.09
N GLY A 305 21.69 -17.93 -40.56
CA GLY A 305 20.60 -18.41 -39.72
C GLY A 305 19.43 -17.44 -39.54
N TYR A 306 19.41 -16.31 -40.25
CA TYR A 306 18.30 -15.36 -40.19
C TYR A 306 17.05 -15.91 -40.91
N PRO A 307 15.84 -15.68 -40.37
CA PRO A 307 14.61 -16.28 -40.91
C PRO A 307 14.21 -15.71 -42.27
N ILE A 308 13.91 -16.59 -43.23
CA ILE A 308 13.47 -16.22 -44.58
C ILE A 308 11.94 -16.29 -44.67
N ALA A 309 11.29 -15.14 -44.66
CA ALA A 309 9.84 -15.02 -44.83
C ALA A 309 9.40 -15.16 -46.31
N ASN A 310 8.21 -15.75 -46.53
CA ASN A 310 7.62 -16.05 -47.84
C ASN A 310 8.39 -17.07 -48.71
N ALA A 311 9.33 -17.84 -48.14
CA ALA A 311 9.86 -19.02 -48.83
C ALA A 311 8.72 -20.03 -49.04
N THR A 312 8.67 -20.65 -50.23
CA THR A 312 7.66 -21.67 -50.55
C THR A 312 8.28 -23.05 -50.37
N VAL A 313 7.67 -23.91 -49.56
CA VAL A 313 8.14 -25.27 -49.27
C VAL A 313 7.25 -26.29 -50.00
N TRP A 314 7.81 -27.41 -50.44
CA TRP A 314 7.04 -28.59 -50.85
C TRP A 314 7.70 -29.89 -50.38
N SER A 315 6.87 -30.74 -49.80
CA SER A 315 7.20 -32.06 -49.29
C SER A 315 6.94 -33.13 -50.36
N ARG A 316 7.89 -34.04 -50.57
CA ARG A 316 7.74 -35.21 -51.48
C ARG A 316 8.15 -36.50 -50.78
N LEU A 317 7.35 -37.56 -50.92
CA LEU A 317 7.65 -38.88 -50.37
C LEU A 317 8.99 -39.40 -50.90
N SER A 318 9.87 -39.84 -50.00
CA SER A 318 11.25 -40.26 -50.27
C SER A 318 11.41 -41.76 -49.96
N PRO A 319 12.06 -42.59 -50.81
CA PRO A 319 12.82 -42.25 -52.02
C PRO A 319 11.97 -42.13 -53.30
N GLY A 320 10.67 -41.88 -53.17
CA GLY A 320 9.78 -41.63 -54.31
C GLY A 320 9.94 -40.22 -54.90
N SER A 321 8.89 -39.76 -55.59
CA SER A 321 8.80 -38.38 -56.11
C SER A 321 7.40 -37.77 -56.01
N THR A 322 6.44 -38.50 -55.41
CA THR A 322 5.06 -38.07 -55.19
C THR A 322 5.03 -36.94 -54.17
N THR A 323 4.48 -35.78 -54.54
CA THR A 323 4.16 -34.69 -53.60
C THR A 323 3.22 -35.20 -52.49
N ALA A 324 3.34 -34.68 -51.27
CA ALA A 324 2.44 -35.00 -50.16
C ALA A 324 0.96 -34.96 -50.59
N GLN A 325 0.20 -35.98 -50.21
CA GLN A 325 -1.20 -36.18 -50.59
C GLN A 325 -2.09 -36.20 -49.35
N TYR A 326 -3.34 -35.75 -49.50
CA TYR A 326 -4.32 -35.63 -48.43
C TYR A 326 -5.50 -36.58 -48.69
N PRO A 327 -5.55 -37.75 -48.02
CA PRO A 327 -6.63 -38.74 -48.19
C PRO A 327 -8.02 -38.18 -47.87
N ASP A 328 -8.09 -37.23 -46.94
CA ASP A 328 -9.32 -36.59 -46.43
C ASP A 328 -10.10 -35.80 -47.51
N ASN A 329 -9.44 -35.48 -48.62
CA ASN A 329 -10.00 -34.83 -49.81
C ASN A 329 -9.56 -35.55 -51.11
N GLY A 330 -9.60 -36.89 -51.10
CA GLY A 330 -9.44 -37.71 -52.30
C GLY A 330 -8.02 -37.74 -52.87
N MET A 331 -7.00 -37.75 -52.00
CA MET A 331 -5.57 -37.79 -52.36
C MET A 331 -5.08 -36.55 -53.14
N ALA A 332 -5.73 -35.40 -52.94
CA ALA A 332 -5.28 -34.10 -53.47
C ALA A 332 -3.89 -33.72 -52.96
N SER A 333 -3.15 -32.87 -53.68
CA SER A 333 -1.83 -32.35 -53.25
C SER A 333 -1.90 -31.01 -52.48
N THR A 334 -3.09 -30.64 -52.01
CA THR A 334 -3.37 -29.44 -51.23
C THR A 334 -4.29 -29.85 -50.08
N PRO A 335 -4.07 -29.40 -48.83
CA PRO A 335 -4.92 -29.79 -47.71
C PRO A 335 -6.39 -29.41 -47.95
N SER A 336 -7.31 -30.16 -47.34
CA SER A 336 -8.74 -29.84 -47.40
C SER A 336 -9.04 -28.45 -46.81
N SER A 337 -10.20 -27.90 -47.15
CA SER A 337 -10.69 -26.63 -46.56
C SER A 337 -10.78 -26.69 -45.03
N ARG A 338 -10.99 -27.88 -44.46
CA ARG A 338 -10.99 -28.16 -43.02
C ARG A 338 -9.59 -27.97 -42.41
N THR A 339 -8.59 -28.63 -42.98
CA THR A 339 -7.19 -28.52 -42.53
C THR A 339 -6.60 -27.12 -42.78
N LEU A 340 -6.98 -26.46 -43.88
CA LEU A 340 -6.60 -25.07 -44.15
C LEU A 340 -7.21 -24.07 -43.16
N TRP A 341 -8.50 -24.24 -42.82
CA TRP A 341 -9.16 -23.46 -41.77
C TRP A 341 -8.48 -23.66 -40.43
N TYR A 342 -8.16 -24.91 -40.07
CA TYR A 342 -7.48 -25.23 -38.80
C TYR A 342 -6.12 -24.53 -38.66
N LEU A 343 -5.32 -24.55 -39.72
CA LEU A 343 -4.01 -23.88 -39.76
C LEU A 343 -4.08 -22.35 -39.86
N GLY A 344 -5.26 -21.76 -40.12
CA GLY A 344 -5.40 -20.33 -40.43
C GLY A 344 -4.77 -19.91 -41.76
N ARG A 345 -4.65 -20.84 -42.72
CA ARG A 345 -3.91 -20.68 -43.99
C ARG A 345 -4.81 -20.79 -45.22
N THR A 346 -4.33 -20.31 -46.37
CA THR A 346 -5.02 -20.44 -47.66
C THR A 346 -4.40 -21.54 -48.53
N ALA A 347 -5.13 -21.99 -49.54
CA ALA A 347 -4.64 -22.96 -50.53
C ALA A 347 -3.53 -22.40 -51.44
N SER A 348 -3.45 -21.08 -51.57
CA SER A 348 -2.51 -20.34 -52.44
C SER A 348 -2.44 -18.86 -52.04
N GLY A 349 -1.55 -18.09 -52.66
CA GLY A 349 -1.29 -16.69 -52.33
C GLY A 349 -0.19 -16.54 -51.28
N ASP A 350 -0.12 -15.38 -50.63
CA ASP A 350 0.98 -15.10 -49.69
C ASP A 350 0.81 -15.79 -48.33
N ASN A 351 -0.42 -16.00 -47.86
CA ASN A 351 -0.70 -16.84 -46.68
C ASN A 351 -0.96 -18.33 -47.02
N ALA A 352 -0.33 -18.83 -48.08
CA ALA A 352 -0.45 -20.25 -48.44
C ALA A 352 0.07 -21.15 -47.29
N TRP A 353 -0.58 -22.30 -47.07
CA TRP A 353 -0.18 -23.28 -46.06
C TRP A 353 1.28 -23.72 -46.15
N ASN A 354 1.80 -23.78 -47.37
CA ASN A 354 3.17 -24.17 -47.68
C ASN A 354 4.12 -22.98 -47.87
N ARG A 355 3.82 -21.82 -47.28
CA ARG A 355 4.72 -20.67 -47.23
C ARG A 355 5.11 -20.31 -45.81
N THR A 356 6.38 -19.96 -45.66
CA THR A 356 6.92 -19.51 -44.39
C THR A 356 6.41 -18.12 -44.04
N ASP A 357 6.07 -17.94 -42.76
CA ASP A 357 5.57 -16.70 -42.20
C ASP A 357 6.70 -15.66 -41.97
N VAL A 358 6.38 -14.59 -41.26
CA VAL A 358 7.33 -13.53 -40.90
C VAL A 358 8.51 -14.01 -40.03
N ASN A 359 8.42 -15.17 -39.40
CA ASN A 359 9.48 -15.79 -38.61
C ASN A 359 10.20 -16.91 -39.39
N GLY A 360 9.93 -17.04 -40.69
CA GLY A 360 10.51 -18.10 -41.52
C GLY A 360 9.91 -19.48 -41.25
N ARG A 361 8.80 -19.62 -40.51
CA ARG A 361 8.21 -20.91 -40.15
C ARG A 361 6.96 -21.25 -40.99
N ALA A 362 6.84 -22.50 -41.41
CA ALA A 362 5.64 -23.11 -41.98
C ALA A 362 5.30 -24.39 -41.21
N THR A 363 4.01 -24.70 -41.07
CA THR A 363 3.55 -25.97 -40.48
C THR A 363 2.78 -26.75 -41.54
N LEU A 364 3.29 -27.92 -41.88
CA LEU A 364 2.83 -28.76 -42.98
C LEU A 364 2.20 -30.05 -42.40
N PRO A 365 0.94 -30.39 -42.72
CA PRO A 365 0.40 -31.70 -42.39
C PRO A 365 0.98 -32.73 -43.35
N LEU A 366 1.67 -33.75 -42.84
CA LEU A 366 2.21 -34.83 -43.64
C LEU A 366 1.54 -36.15 -43.28
N TYR A 367 1.01 -36.83 -44.30
CA TYR A 367 0.34 -38.13 -44.20
C TYR A 367 1.40 -39.24 -44.11
N THR A 368 1.64 -39.79 -42.92
CA THR A 368 2.80 -40.65 -42.66
C THR A 368 2.48 -42.14 -42.62
N ASP A 369 1.28 -42.52 -42.15
CA ASP A 369 0.94 -43.92 -41.87
C ASP A 369 -0.53 -44.23 -42.16
N ARG A 370 -0.82 -45.47 -42.52
CA ARG A 370 -2.17 -45.98 -42.81
C ARG A 370 -2.43 -47.33 -42.13
N ILE A 371 -3.55 -47.41 -41.41
CA ILE A 371 -4.01 -48.65 -40.78
C ILE A 371 -5.29 -49.12 -41.47
N ASP A 372 -5.26 -50.34 -42.02
CA ASP A 372 -6.44 -51.06 -42.47
C ASP A 372 -6.31 -52.58 -42.24
N THR A 373 -7.33 -53.36 -42.60
CA THR A 373 -7.39 -54.82 -42.40
C THR A 373 -6.21 -55.61 -42.99
N GLY A 374 -5.44 -55.03 -43.92
CA GLY A 374 -4.25 -55.65 -44.50
C GLY A 374 -2.92 -55.26 -43.82
N THR A 375 -2.91 -54.26 -42.94
CA THR A 375 -1.68 -53.75 -42.27
C THR A 375 -1.64 -54.04 -40.77
N LEU A 376 -2.80 -54.26 -40.14
CA LEU A 376 -2.94 -54.62 -38.73
C LEU A 376 -2.01 -55.78 -38.29
N PRO A 377 -1.45 -55.75 -37.06
CA PRO A 377 -1.69 -54.76 -36.01
C PRO A 377 -0.90 -53.43 -36.16
N ASN A 378 -0.07 -53.29 -37.20
CA ASN A 378 0.73 -52.09 -37.44
C ASN A 378 0.11 -51.23 -38.56
N ALA A 379 0.86 -50.24 -39.06
CA ALA A 379 0.50 -49.45 -40.23
C ALA A 379 1.36 -49.79 -41.46
N GLU A 380 0.84 -49.50 -42.66
CA GLU A 380 1.68 -49.19 -43.82
C GLU A 380 2.28 -47.79 -43.58
N SER A 381 3.60 -47.71 -43.40
CA SER A 381 4.30 -46.46 -43.07
C SER A 381 5.15 -45.94 -44.23
N PHE A 382 5.07 -44.64 -44.48
CA PHE A 382 5.75 -43.93 -45.56
C PHE A 382 6.14 -42.49 -45.14
N GLY A 383 6.26 -42.22 -43.83
CA GLY A 383 6.58 -40.91 -43.24
C GLY A 383 7.98 -40.32 -43.51
N ASN A 384 8.63 -40.70 -44.62
CA ASN A 384 9.91 -40.15 -45.06
C ASN A 384 9.69 -39.16 -46.19
N TYR A 385 10.10 -37.91 -46.00
CA TYR A 385 9.90 -36.83 -46.96
C TYR A 385 11.19 -36.08 -47.29
N ALA A 386 11.33 -35.71 -48.55
CA ALA A 386 12.30 -34.74 -49.03
C ALA A 386 11.61 -33.38 -49.15
N GLU A 387 12.02 -32.45 -48.30
CA GLU A 387 11.55 -31.06 -48.32
C GLU A 387 12.36 -30.24 -49.30
N THR A 388 11.68 -29.43 -50.11
CA THR A 388 12.33 -28.46 -50.99
C THR A 388 11.77 -27.07 -50.71
N ALA A 389 12.65 -26.12 -50.39
CA ALA A 389 12.31 -24.73 -50.17
C ALA A 389 12.83 -23.86 -51.32
N TRP A 390 12.01 -22.92 -51.77
CA TRP A 390 12.35 -21.94 -52.81
C TRP A 390 12.20 -20.52 -52.29
N TYR A 391 13.21 -19.70 -52.51
CA TYR A 391 13.20 -18.26 -52.22
C TYR A 391 14.02 -17.50 -53.26
N ASN A 392 13.45 -16.45 -53.86
CA ASN A 392 14.08 -15.56 -54.84
C ASN A 392 14.82 -16.24 -56.03
N GLY A 393 14.46 -17.48 -56.38
CA GLY A 393 15.11 -18.28 -57.43
C GLY A 393 16.12 -19.30 -56.89
N SER A 394 16.68 -19.07 -55.70
CA SER A 394 17.47 -20.04 -54.95
C SER A 394 16.60 -21.22 -54.46
N THR A 395 17.25 -22.36 -54.22
CA THR A 395 16.59 -23.60 -53.79
C THR A 395 17.43 -24.28 -52.71
N ALA A 396 16.79 -24.62 -51.58
CA ALA A 396 17.38 -25.40 -50.49
C ALA A 396 16.57 -26.70 -50.27
N VAL A 397 17.18 -27.71 -49.65
CA VAL A 397 16.55 -29.01 -49.40
C VAL A 397 16.82 -29.52 -47.98
N GLY A 398 15.86 -30.25 -47.43
CA GLY A 398 15.95 -30.94 -46.15
C GLY A 398 15.32 -32.33 -46.20
N GLY A 399 15.55 -33.13 -45.15
CA GLY A 399 14.90 -34.44 -44.99
C GLY A 399 14.07 -34.46 -43.72
N ALA A 400 12.80 -34.84 -43.84
CA ALA A 400 11.89 -35.08 -42.72
C ALA A 400 11.67 -36.59 -42.59
N TYR A 401 11.75 -37.10 -41.36
CA TYR A 401 11.70 -38.52 -41.04
C TYR A 401 10.86 -38.69 -39.78
N PHE A 402 9.70 -39.32 -39.90
CA PHE A 402 8.84 -39.66 -38.77
C PHE A 402 9.01 -41.13 -38.36
N SER A 403 8.78 -41.43 -37.09
CA SER A 403 8.70 -42.79 -36.55
C SER A 403 7.46 -43.52 -37.08
N ALA A 404 7.50 -44.84 -37.16
CA ALA A 404 6.37 -45.62 -37.70
C ALA A 404 5.38 -45.96 -36.59
N TYR A 405 4.08 -45.93 -36.88
CA TYR A 405 3.07 -46.44 -35.94
C TYR A 405 3.42 -47.90 -35.53
N PRO A 406 3.42 -48.26 -34.23
CA PRO A 406 2.69 -47.61 -33.13
C PRO A 406 3.33 -46.41 -32.41
N ASP A 407 4.48 -45.87 -32.83
CA ASP A 407 5.01 -44.64 -32.21
C ASP A 407 4.07 -43.44 -32.51
N ILE A 408 3.39 -42.89 -31.49
CA ILE A 408 2.27 -41.94 -31.68
C ILE A 408 2.22 -40.84 -30.59
N SER A 409 3.30 -40.69 -29.81
CA SER A 409 3.41 -39.68 -28.76
C SER A 409 3.36 -38.25 -29.31
N ALA A 410 3.26 -37.26 -28.41
CA ALA A 410 3.31 -35.85 -28.80
C ALA A 410 4.67 -35.47 -29.43
N GLU A 411 5.77 -36.15 -29.08
CA GLU A 411 7.09 -35.91 -29.68
C GLU A 411 7.21 -36.59 -31.05
N ASP A 412 6.71 -37.83 -31.19
CA ASP A 412 6.68 -38.56 -32.47
C ASP A 412 5.85 -37.83 -33.54
N ASN A 413 4.78 -37.15 -33.12
CA ASN A 413 3.84 -36.48 -34.02
C ASN A 413 4.27 -35.08 -34.50
N ASN A 414 5.36 -34.51 -33.97
CA ASN A 414 5.78 -33.13 -34.24
C ASN A 414 7.29 -33.06 -34.53
N LEU A 415 7.65 -32.75 -35.77
CA LEU A 415 9.04 -32.66 -36.22
C LEU A 415 9.40 -31.22 -36.59
N ASP A 416 10.37 -30.62 -35.89
CA ASP A 416 11.00 -29.36 -36.31
C ASP A 416 12.17 -29.62 -37.29
N LEU A 417 12.22 -28.87 -38.38
CA LEU A 417 13.24 -28.99 -39.43
C LEU A 417 13.72 -27.62 -39.91
N THR A 418 15.02 -27.35 -39.79
CA THR A 418 15.64 -26.15 -40.39
C THR A 418 16.14 -26.44 -41.81
N VAL A 419 15.77 -25.59 -42.77
CA VAL A 419 16.21 -25.64 -44.17
C VAL A 419 16.96 -24.35 -44.51
N SER A 420 18.29 -24.41 -44.50
CA SER A 420 19.17 -23.25 -44.73
C SER A 420 19.53 -23.05 -46.20
N PHE A 421 19.46 -21.81 -46.66
CA PHE A 421 19.88 -21.38 -47.99
C PHE A 421 21.34 -20.88 -47.94
N GLY A 422 22.28 -21.71 -48.39
CA GLY A 422 23.72 -21.39 -48.38
C GLY A 422 24.16 -20.29 -49.36
N ASP A 423 23.28 -19.87 -50.28
CA ASP A 423 23.50 -18.83 -51.29
C ASP A 423 22.70 -17.54 -51.03
N ILE A 424 21.88 -17.50 -49.97
CA ILE A 424 21.14 -16.31 -49.53
C ILE A 424 21.85 -15.68 -48.33
N LEU A 425 21.92 -14.36 -48.35
CA LEU A 425 22.34 -13.51 -47.23
C LEU A 425 21.32 -12.37 -47.09
N LEU A 426 20.66 -12.28 -45.94
CA LEU A 426 19.77 -11.18 -45.57
C LEU A 426 20.34 -10.45 -44.37
N ALA A 427 21.06 -9.36 -44.58
CA ALA A 427 21.60 -8.56 -43.49
C ALA A 427 20.52 -7.67 -42.82
N PRO A 428 20.45 -7.65 -41.49
CA PRO A 428 19.89 -6.56 -40.68
C PRO A 428 20.62 -5.23 -40.87
N ASP A 429 19.95 -4.14 -40.49
CA ASP A 429 20.52 -2.80 -40.31
C ASP A 429 19.61 -2.08 -39.32
N LEU A 430 20.04 -1.87 -38.09
CA LEU A 430 19.29 -1.25 -37.01
C LEU A 430 19.78 0.19 -36.79
N ARG A 431 18.92 1.02 -36.20
CA ARG A 431 19.31 2.31 -35.62
C ARG A 431 18.24 2.79 -34.66
N ILE A 432 18.56 3.75 -33.80
CA ILE A 432 17.54 4.52 -33.09
C ILE A 432 17.10 5.70 -33.98
N GLU A 433 15.88 5.65 -34.51
CA GLU A 433 15.28 6.70 -35.34
C GLU A 433 14.78 7.89 -34.49
N GLU A 434 14.37 7.65 -33.24
CA GLU A 434 13.94 8.71 -32.32
C GLU A 434 14.09 8.30 -30.84
N LEU A 435 14.39 9.26 -29.96
CA LEU A 435 14.22 9.11 -28.51
C LEU A 435 13.14 10.07 -27.99
N ARG A 436 12.04 9.49 -27.51
CA ARG A 436 10.89 10.17 -26.89
C ARG A 436 10.95 10.03 -25.37
N VAL A 437 10.31 10.97 -24.68
CA VAL A 437 10.03 10.87 -23.24
C VAL A 437 8.62 11.35 -22.91
N SER A 438 8.12 10.93 -21.74
CA SER A 438 7.02 11.58 -21.05
C SER A 438 7.20 11.43 -19.54
N GLY A 439 7.00 12.50 -18.77
CA GLY A 439 7.16 12.52 -17.31
C GLY A 439 6.35 13.64 -16.68
N GLY A 440 6.74 14.11 -15.49
CA GLY A 440 6.03 15.19 -14.78
C GLY A 440 5.85 16.47 -15.61
N ASN A 441 6.80 16.79 -16.50
CA ASN A 441 6.68 17.91 -17.45
C ASN A 441 6.26 17.47 -18.86
N LEU A 442 5.36 16.47 -18.97
CA LEU A 442 4.86 15.91 -20.23
C LEU A 442 6.02 15.46 -21.13
N ALA A 443 5.91 15.62 -22.46
CA ALA A 443 6.93 15.25 -23.44
C ALA A 443 8.10 16.26 -23.56
N SER A 444 8.55 16.83 -22.44
CA SER A 444 9.66 17.79 -22.37
C SER A 444 10.99 17.11 -22.08
N LEU A 445 12.10 17.69 -22.54
CA LEU A 445 13.46 17.30 -22.13
C LEU A 445 13.87 17.96 -20.80
N THR A 446 13.06 18.89 -20.29
CA THR A 446 13.23 19.52 -18.99
C THR A 446 12.28 18.83 -18.01
N GLN A 447 12.77 17.97 -17.11
CA GLN A 447 11.95 17.10 -16.25
C GLN A 447 12.25 17.29 -14.74
N PRO A 448 11.30 16.99 -13.84
CA PRO A 448 11.55 17.07 -12.41
C PRO A 448 12.51 15.96 -11.94
N ILE A 449 13.36 16.26 -10.96
CA ILE A 449 14.25 15.28 -10.31
C ILE A 449 13.43 14.32 -9.43
N GLY A 450 13.70 13.02 -9.48
CA GLY A 450 13.05 12.03 -8.60
C GLY A 450 11.60 11.67 -8.94
N THR A 451 11.06 12.18 -10.05
CA THR A 451 9.81 11.68 -10.65
C THR A 451 10.11 10.66 -11.74
N ASP A 452 9.21 9.70 -11.93
CA ASP A 452 9.33 8.72 -13.01
C ASP A 452 9.17 9.36 -14.39
N ILE A 453 10.08 9.01 -15.31
CA ILE A 453 10.07 9.43 -16.71
C ILE A 453 9.97 8.16 -17.55
N SER A 454 8.89 8.02 -18.32
CA SER A 454 8.81 7.04 -19.40
C SER A 454 9.77 7.48 -20.51
N VAL A 455 10.74 6.64 -20.84
CA VAL A 455 11.68 6.84 -21.95
C VAL A 455 11.34 5.82 -23.03
N THR A 456 11.12 6.26 -24.26
CA THR A 456 10.80 5.37 -25.39
C THR A 456 11.77 5.63 -26.54
N ALA A 457 12.59 4.64 -26.85
CA ALA A 457 13.38 4.61 -28.08
C ALA A 457 12.58 3.97 -29.21
N VAL A 458 12.60 4.60 -30.38
CA VAL A 458 12.04 4.06 -31.62
C VAL A 458 13.19 3.48 -32.43
N ILE A 459 13.29 2.15 -32.46
CA ILE A 459 14.30 1.43 -33.21
C ILE A 459 13.74 1.20 -34.61
N ARG A 460 14.56 1.48 -35.63
CA ARG A 460 14.26 1.21 -37.04
C ARG A 460 15.12 0.05 -37.51
N ASN A 461 14.51 -0.90 -38.22
CA ASN A 461 15.21 -1.88 -39.03
C ASN A 461 15.09 -1.46 -40.51
N GLU A 462 16.22 -1.17 -41.16
CA GLU A 462 16.36 -0.91 -42.60
C GLU A 462 16.83 -2.12 -43.40
N GLY A 463 17.29 -3.16 -42.70
CA GLY A 463 17.74 -4.43 -43.27
C GLY A 463 16.64 -5.25 -43.93
N GLN A 464 17.06 -6.36 -44.55
CA GLN A 464 16.21 -7.17 -45.45
C GLN A 464 15.46 -8.32 -44.74
N THR A 465 15.81 -8.59 -43.48
CA THR A 465 15.20 -9.63 -42.63
C THR A 465 14.63 -9.06 -41.34
N ASN A 466 13.76 -9.85 -40.70
CA ASN A 466 13.23 -9.55 -39.38
C ASN A 466 14.23 -10.00 -38.32
N VAL A 467 14.59 -9.13 -37.39
CA VAL A 467 15.47 -9.47 -36.26
C VAL A 467 14.62 -9.88 -35.06
N GLN A 468 15.06 -10.85 -34.28
CA GLN A 468 14.35 -11.32 -33.08
C GLN A 468 15.19 -11.10 -31.81
N ASN A 469 14.53 -10.92 -30.67
CA ASN A 469 15.12 -10.80 -29.33
C ASN A 469 16.20 -9.71 -29.19
N VAL A 470 16.07 -8.61 -29.92
CA VAL A 470 17.03 -7.49 -29.93
C VAL A 470 17.06 -6.80 -28.57
N LEU A 471 18.25 -6.66 -27.97
CA LEU A 471 18.41 -5.97 -26.70
C LEU A 471 18.58 -4.45 -26.91
N VAL A 472 17.85 -3.63 -26.16
CA VAL A 472 18.02 -2.17 -26.15
C VAL A 472 18.41 -1.73 -24.75
N SER A 473 19.59 -1.15 -24.61
CA SER A 473 20.18 -0.79 -23.30
C SER A 473 20.18 0.73 -23.10
N PHE A 474 19.77 1.19 -21.91
CA PHE A 474 19.62 2.61 -21.59
C PHE A 474 20.59 3.02 -20.47
N PHE A 475 21.30 4.14 -20.64
CA PHE A 475 22.37 4.59 -19.73
C PHE A 475 22.27 6.09 -19.41
N ALA A 476 22.32 6.47 -18.13
CA ALA A 476 22.16 7.84 -17.61
C ALA A 476 23.47 8.67 -17.56
N ASP A 477 24.36 8.43 -18.51
CA ASP A 477 25.53 9.24 -18.87
C ASP A 477 25.81 9.04 -20.38
N ASN A 478 26.72 9.81 -20.96
CA ASN A 478 27.17 9.58 -22.33
C ASN A 478 28.13 8.38 -22.41
N VAL A 479 27.78 7.37 -23.21
CA VAL A 479 28.58 6.15 -23.43
C VAL A 479 29.54 6.23 -24.62
N ASP A 480 29.38 7.21 -25.52
CA ASP A 480 30.26 7.48 -26.68
C ASP A 480 30.74 8.93 -26.57
N ARG A 481 31.93 9.15 -25.97
CA ARG A 481 32.43 10.49 -25.62
C ARG A 481 33.33 11.09 -26.68
N ASN A 482 33.85 10.29 -27.61
CA ASN A 482 34.57 10.74 -28.81
C ASN A 482 33.63 11.01 -30.00
N ASN A 483 32.37 10.58 -29.93
CA ASN A 483 31.33 10.70 -30.95
C ASN A 483 31.74 10.01 -32.27
N ASP A 484 32.17 8.74 -32.20
CA ASP A 484 32.47 7.92 -33.38
C ASP A 484 31.41 6.87 -33.72
N GLY A 485 30.35 6.75 -32.90
CA GLY A 485 29.25 5.79 -33.09
C GLY A 485 29.47 4.46 -32.38
N ILE A 486 30.60 4.27 -31.68
CA ILE A 486 30.95 3.08 -30.90
C ILE A 486 30.99 3.46 -29.41
N MET A 487 30.70 2.51 -28.51
CA MET A 487 30.77 2.76 -27.06
C MET A 487 32.23 2.88 -26.58
N ASP A 488 32.54 3.84 -25.68
CA ASP A 488 33.85 3.96 -25.01
C ASP A 488 34.28 2.63 -24.34
N PHE A 489 33.30 1.86 -23.84
CA PHE A 489 33.44 0.59 -23.12
C PHE A 489 32.21 -0.30 -23.37
N GLY A 490 32.35 -1.62 -23.24
CA GLY A 490 31.23 -2.56 -23.37
C GLY A 490 30.12 -2.31 -22.33
N ALA A 491 28.88 -2.69 -22.67
CA ALA A 491 27.68 -2.42 -21.87
C ALA A 491 27.81 -2.86 -20.40
N ASP A 492 28.49 -3.99 -20.12
CA ASP A 492 28.67 -4.50 -18.75
C ASP A 492 29.55 -3.61 -17.86
N ALA A 493 30.38 -2.73 -18.44
CA ALA A 493 31.15 -1.74 -17.68
C ALA A 493 30.27 -0.56 -17.23
N PHE A 494 29.28 -0.17 -18.05
CA PHE A 494 28.37 0.94 -17.77
C PHE A 494 27.19 0.53 -16.88
N ARG A 495 26.63 -0.67 -17.07
CA ARG A 495 25.46 -1.20 -16.33
C ARG A 495 25.51 -0.94 -14.80
N PRO A 496 26.61 -1.22 -14.06
CA PRO A 496 26.65 -1.07 -12.60
C PRO A 496 26.78 0.37 -12.08
N THR A 497 27.04 1.35 -12.96
CA THR A 497 27.36 2.73 -12.55
C THR A 497 26.39 3.76 -13.11
N VAL A 498 25.92 3.55 -14.35
CA VAL A 498 25.02 4.48 -15.06
C VAL A 498 23.90 3.75 -15.81
N GLY A 499 23.78 2.42 -15.72
CA GLY A 499 22.66 1.68 -16.29
C GLY A 499 21.32 2.15 -15.75
N VAL A 500 20.33 2.29 -16.63
CA VAL A 500 18.94 2.63 -16.29
C VAL A 500 18.09 1.37 -16.29
N ALA A 501 18.00 0.73 -17.44
CA ALA A 501 17.27 -0.51 -17.69
C ALA A 501 17.65 -1.03 -19.08
N ASP A 502 17.44 -2.33 -19.30
CA ASP A 502 17.51 -2.93 -20.62
C ASP A 502 16.11 -3.45 -21.02
N TYR A 503 15.80 -3.45 -22.32
CA TYR A 503 14.53 -3.87 -22.88
C TYR A 503 14.75 -4.77 -24.09
N THR A 504 14.26 -6.00 -24.05
CA THR A 504 14.32 -6.92 -25.20
C THR A 504 13.09 -6.73 -26.09
N ILE A 505 13.30 -6.34 -27.35
CA ILE A 505 12.25 -6.31 -28.36
C ILE A 505 12.11 -7.72 -28.97
N PRO A 506 10.95 -8.39 -28.89
CA PRO A 506 10.81 -9.77 -29.38
C PRO A 506 11.03 -9.92 -30.89
N VAL A 507 10.54 -8.96 -31.69
CA VAL A 507 10.75 -8.90 -33.15
C VAL A 507 10.84 -7.44 -33.61
N ILE A 508 11.81 -7.12 -34.46
CA ILE A 508 11.88 -5.87 -35.23
C ILE A 508 11.70 -6.19 -36.73
N PRO A 509 10.51 -5.97 -37.31
CA PRO A 509 10.27 -6.32 -38.71
C PRO A 509 11.09 -5.49 -39.70
N ARG A 510 11.50 -6.10 -40.81
CA ARG A 510 12.26 -5.47 -41.90
C ARG A 510 11.57 -4.22 -42.44
N ASN A 511 12.35 -3.18 -42.72
CA ASN A 511 11.87 -1.85 -43.16
C ASN A 511 10.72 -1.30 -42.28
N SER A 512 10.78 -1.54 -40.97
CA SER A 512 9.75 -1.16 -40.00
C SER A 512 10.39 -0.70 -38.68
N THR A 513 9.57 -0.10 -37.80
CA THR A 513 10.01 0.33 -36.48
C THR A 513 9.42 -0.54 -35.37
N ALA A 514 10.13 -0.61 -34.26
CA ALA A 514 9.66 -1.16 -32.99
C ALA A 514 10.07 -0.24 -31.84
N ASN A 515 9.32 -0.27 -30.74
CA ASN A 515 9.58 0.59 -29.58
C ASN A 515 10.18 -0.22 -28.43
N ALA A 516 11.23 0.33 -27.81
CA ALA A 516 11.69 -0.07 -26.49
C ALA A 516 11.31 1.03 -25.48
N THR A 517 10.58 0.67 -24.43
CA THR A 517 10.11 1.63 -23.41
C THR A 517 10.53 1.19 -22.01
N VAL A 518 11.20 2.09 -21.29
CA VAL A 518 11.65 1.88 -19.91
C VAL A 518 11.23 3.05 -19.03
N VAL A 519 11.21 2.84 -17.71
CA VAL A 519 10.99 3.92 -16.73
C VAL A 519 12.34 4.32 -16.14
N TRP A 520 12.61 5.63 -16.10
CA TRP A 520 13.80 6.22 -15.50
C TRP A 520 13.42 7.21 -14.41
N THR A 521 13.91 6.99 -13.19
CA THR A 521 13.68 7.88 -12.04
C THR A 521 15.00 8.60 -11.70
N PRO A 522 15.33 9.74 -12.34
CA PRO A 522 16.62 10.38 -12.17
C PRO A 522 16.82 10.94 -10.75
N SER A 523 17.78 10.37 -10.02
CA SER A 523 18.14 10.83 -8.67
C SER A 523 19.00 12.11 -8.69
N GLY A 524 18.81 12.94 -7.66
CA GLY A 524 19.55 14.20 -7.45
C GLY A 524 18.90 15.06 -6.36
N THR A 525 19.54 16.18 -6.03
CA THR A 525 19.03 17.20 -5.08
C THR A 525 19.28 18.65 -5.53
N VAL A 526 19.91 18.83 -6.69
CA VAL A 526 20.31 20.12 -7.28
C VAL A 526 20.07 20.05 -8.78
N GLU A 527 19.72 21.18 -9.41
CA GLU A 527 19.50 21.23 -10.85
C GLU A 527 20.75 20.86 -11.64
N THR A 528 20.59 20.06 -12.69
CA THR A 528 21.69 19.51 -13.46
C THR A 528 21.29 19.15 -14.89
N THR A 529 22.24 19.11 -15.80
CA THR A 529 22.05 18.54 -17.14
C THR A 529 22.68 17.17 -17.18
N ARG A 530 21.92 16.12 -17.52
CA ARG A 530 22.42 14.75 -17.68
C ARG A 530 22.24 14.27 -19.11
N ALA A 531 23.23 13.56 -19.63
CA ALA A 531 23.06 12.75 -20.83
C ALA A 531 22.27 11.48 -20.49
N LEU A 532 21.52 11.01 -21.48
CA LEU A 532 20.89 9.69 -21.53
C LEU A 532 21.25 9.10 -22.89
N SER A 533 22.00 8.02 -22.90
CA SER A 533 22.32 7.24 -24.09
C SER A 533 21.38 6.05 -24.20
N VAL A 534 20.98 5.73 -25.43
CA VAL A 534 20.34 4.46 -25.77
C VAL A 534 21.19 3.78 -26.83
N VAL A 535 21.42 2.47 -26.62
CA VAL A 535 22.16 1.63 -27.54
C VAL A 535 21.29 0.43 -27.91
N VAL A 536 21.06 0.22 -29.20
CA VAL A 536 20.45 -1.02 -29.71
C VAL A 536 21.56 -2.05 -29.93
N ASP A 537 21.25 -3.29 -29.58
CA ASP A 537 22.13 -4.46 -29.58
C ASP A 537 23.50 -4.28 -28.88
N ALA A 538 23.49 -3.49 -27.80
CA ALA A 538 24.69 -3.02 -27.11
C ALA A 538 25.72 -4.13 -26.78
N PRO A 539 26.95 -4.09 -27.35
CA PRO A 539 27.92 -5.15 -27.19
C PRO A 539 28.38 -5.27 -25.74
N PRO A 540 28.35 -6.47 -25.13
CA PRO A 540 28.50 -6.62 -23.68
C PRO A 540 29.92 -6.30 -23.18
N VAL A 541 30.95 -6.72 -23.93
CA VAL A 541 32.36 -6.70 -23.48
C VAL A 541 33.29 -5.93 -24.41
N ILE A 542 33.23 -6.19 -25.73
CA ILE A 542 34.11 -5.61 -26.74
C ILE A 542 33.29 -4.63 -27.60
N PRO A 543 33.51 -3.30 -27.53
CA PRO A 543 32.68 -2.33 -28.23
C PRO A 543 32.63 -2.48 -29.77
N THR A 544 33.68 -3.04 -30.37
CA THR A 544 33.83 -3.18 -31.82
C THR A 544 33.31 -4.51 -32.37
N ASP A 545 32.56 -5.29 -31.58
CA ASP A 545 32.05 -6.63 -31.97
C ASP A 545 30.66 -6.56 -32.64
N GLY A 546 30.11 -5.36 -32.81
CA GLY A 546 28.72 -5.11 -33.26
C GLY A 546 27.74 -5.34 -32.12
N GLY A 547 27.43 -6.61 -31.86
CA GLY A 547 26.49 -7.04 -30.84
C GLY A 547 26.26 -8.56 -30.85
N ALA A 548 25.01 -8.98 -30.62
CA ALA A 548 24.55 -10.35 -30.82
C ALA A 548 23.94 -10.58 -32.23
N VAL A 549 23.44 -9.51 -32.82
CA VAL A 549 23.03 -9.34 -34.22
C VAL A 549 24.26 -8.89 -35.01
N ARG A 550 24.34 -9.29 -36.27
CA ARG A 550 25.33 -8.77 -37.23
C ARG A 550 24.64 -7.94 -38.28
N GLU A 551 25.09 -6.70 -38.46
CA GLU A 551 24.36 -5.69 -39.22
C GLU A 551 25.17 -5.21 -40.44
N THR A 552 24.56 -4.41 -41.32
CA THR A 552 25.32 -3.77 -42.42
C THR A 552 26.16 -2.58 -41.97
N ASN A 553 25.84 -2.02 -40.81
CA ASN A 553 26.51 -0.90 -40.18
C ASN A 553 26.32 -1.05 -38.67
N GLU A 554 27.41 -0.89 -37.91
CA GLU A 554 27.41 -1.06 -36.45
C GLU A 554 27.52 0.30 -35.73
N ALA A 555 27.74 1.41 -36.47
CA ALA A 555 28.01 2.75 -35.93
C ALA A 555 26.77 3.67 -35.88
N ASN A 556 25.60 3.15 -36.25
CA ASN A 556 24.27 3.76 -36.19
C ASN A 556 23.46 3.31 -34.96
N ASN A 557 24.04 2.44 -34.13
CA ASN A 557 23.37 1.78 -33.02
C ASN A 557 23.33 2.59 -31.70
N ILE A 558 23.79 3.85 -31.70
CA ILE A 558 23.81 4.73 -30.52
C ILE A 558 23.03 6.03 -30.76
N LEU A 559 22.20 6.45 -29.79
CA LEU A 559 21.62 7.80 -29.75
C LEU A 559 21.72 8.42 -28.36
N ILE A 560 22.30 9.63 -28.28
CA ILE A 560 22.56 10.37 -27.04
C ILE A 560 21.65 11.60 -26.96
N ARG A 561 21.06 11.86 -25.79
CA ARG A 561 20.11 12.96 -25.56
C ARG A 561 20.34 13.61 -24.21
N ASN A 562 20.48 14.94 -24.19
CA ASN A 562 20.64 15.69 -22.95
C ASN A 562 19.29 16.13 -22.36
N PHE A 563 19.16 15.96 -21.05
CA PHE A 563 18.00 16.30 -20.23
C PHE A 563 18.36 17.35 -19.19
N VAL A 564 17.48 18.33 -18.99
CA VAL A 564 17.61 19.33 -17.91
C VAL A 564 16.73 18.88 -16.75
N LEU A 565 17.36 18.54 -15.64
CA LEU A 565 16.69 18.07 -14.44
C LEU A 565 16.60 19.21 -13.43
N TYR A 566 15.39 19.54 -12.96
CA TYR A 566 15.13 20.69 -12.09
C TYR A 566 14.51 20.29 -10.74
N THR A 567 14.66 21.17 -9.74
CA THR A 567 14.14 20.95 -8.39
C THR A 567 12.72 21.50 -8.23
N TRP A 568 11.91 20.83 -7.41
CA TRP A 568 10.48 21.08 -7.25
C TRP A 568 9.99 20.66 -5.83
N PRO A 569 8.89 21.22 -5.32
CA PRO A 569 8.31 20.83 -4.03
C PRO A 569 7.32 19.64 -4.13
N ASP A 570 7.38 18.71 -3.18
CA ASP A 570 6.45 17.57 -3.03
C ASP A 570 5.74 17.76 -1.69
N LEU A 571 4.50 18.26 -1.68
CA LEU A 571 3.79 18.72 -0.48
C LEU A 571 2.86 17.63 0.07
N SER A 572 3.31 16.92 1.10
CA SER A 572 2.61 15.77 1.64
C SER A 572 1.88 16.03 2.97
N LEU A 573 0.75 15.35 3.14
CA LEU A 573 0.10 15.07 4.42
C LEU A 573 -0.66 13.73 4.34
N GLY A 574 -0.92 13.09 5.47
CA GLY A 574 -1.81 11.94 5.58
C GLY A 574 -2.80 12.08 6.74
N PRO A 575 -3.68 11.09 6.96
CA PRO A 575 -4.69 11.15 8.02
C PRO A 575 -4.12 11.43 9.42
N ALA A 576 -2.94 10.90 9.74
CA ALA A 576 -2.28 11.10 11.03
C ALA A 576 -1.70 12.51 11.24
N ASP A 577 -1.56 13.32 10.20
CA ASP A 577 -1.05 14.70 10.30
C ASP A 577 -2.13 15.71 10.73
N VAL A 578 -3.41 15.30 10.79
CA VAL A 578 -4.57 16.16 11.12
C VAL A 578 -5.09 15.85 12.52
N THR A 579 -5.46 16.88 13.28
CA THR A 579 -6.02 16.75 14.63
C THR A 579 -7.07 17.81 14.88
N PHE A 580 -8.31 17.41 15.16
CA PHE A 580 -9.36 18.30 15.66
C PHE A 580 -8.99 18.77 17.08
N LEU A 581 -9.04 20.08 17.34
CA LEU A 581 -8.72 20.65 18.65
C LEU A 581 -9.95 20.87 19.55
N ALA A 582 -11.15 20.59 19.03
CA ALA A 582 -12.43 20.59 19.74
C ALA A 582 -13.39 19.61 19.06
N ASP A 583 -14.40 19.12 19.79
CA ASP A 583 -15.47 18.30 19.22
C ASP A 583 -16.27 19.11 18.18
N PRO A 584 -16.53 18.60 16.96
CA PRO A 584 -17.26 19.34 15.95
C PRO A 584 -18.73 19.52 16.30
N VAL A 585 -19.21 20.77 16.26
CA VAL A 585 -20.61 21.14 16.54
C VAL A 585 -21.19 21.87 15.34
N ALA A 586 -22.41 21.54 14.95
CA ALA A 586 -23.08 22.18 13.81
C ALA A 586 -23.14 23.70 13.97
N ASN A 587 -22.93 24.43 12.86
CA ASN A 587 -22.90 25.89 12.77
C ASN A 587 -21.86 26.60 13.66
N ASN A 588 -20.93 25.89 14.30
CA ASN A 588 -19.86 26.47 15.11
C ASN A 588 -18.48 26.23 14.46
N GLU A 589 -17.46 27.06 14.76
CA GLU A 589 -16.13 26.90 14.16
C GLU A 589 -15.28 25.86 14.89
N VAL A 590 -14.67 24.96 14.12
CA VAL A 590 -13.87 23.83 14.58
C VAL A 590 -12.42 24.01 14.10
N PRO A 591 -11.47 24.32 15.01
CA PRO A 591 -10.06 24.45 14.63
C PRO A 591 -9.40 23.07 14.47
N LEU A 592 -8.93 22.79 13.25
CA LEU A 592 -8.09 21.64 12.92
C LEU A 592 -6.62 22.08 12.90
N ARG A 593 -5.77 21.35 13.62
CA ARG A 593 -4.31 21.40 13.43
C ARG A 593 -3.95 20.44 12.29
N VAL A 594 -3.10 20.90 11.37
CA VAL A 594 -2.64 20.10 10.22
C VAL A 594 -1.14 20.23 10.08
N THR A 595 -0.41 19.13 10.00
CA THR A 595 1.02 19.14 9.66
C THR A 595 1.21 18.88 8.17
N VAL A 596 1.91 19.80 7.49
CA VAL A 596 2.32 19.63 6.10
C VAL A 596 3.82 19.39 6.07
N ARG A 597 4.26 18.45 5.23
CA ARG A 597 5.67 18.16 4.93
C ARG A 597 5.99 18.60 3.49
N ASN A 598 7.24 18.97 3.23
CA ASN A 598 7.77 19.14 1.88
C ASN A 598 8.89 18.13 1.67
N ASP A 599 8.55 16.98 1.11
CA ASP A 599 9.48 15.88 0.83
C ASP A 599 10.31 16.14 -0.45
N GLY A 600 10.05 17.26 -1.13
CA GLY A 600 10.66 17.66 -2.39
C GLY A 600 12.02 18.36 -2.27
N THR A 601 12.59 18.69 -3.41
CA THR A 601 13.94 19.26 -3.56
C THR A 601 13.98 20.79 -3.64
N ASN A 602 12.84 21.46 -3.82
CA ASN A 602 12.74 22.91 -3.79
C ASN A 602 11.74 23.41 -2.72
N ARG A 603 11.83 24.70 -2.38
CA ARG A 603 10.86 25.40 -1.54
C ARG A 603 9.54 25.56 -2.30
N ALA A 604 8.43 25.19 -1.64
CA ALA A 604 7.11 25.66 -2.04
C ALA A 604 6.91 27.10 -1.58
N THR A 605 6.53 28.00 -2.49
CA THR A 605 6.20 29.41 -2.16
C THR A 605 4.76 29.74 -2.47
N GLY A 606 4.08 30.37 -1.51
CA GLY A 606 2.65 30.69 -1.58
C GLY A 606 1.76 29.46 -1.68
N ALA A 607 2.16 28.35 -1.06
CA ALA A 607 1.34 27.13 -0.97
C ALA A 607 0.09 27.39 -0.13
N THR A 608 -0.99 26.65 -0.39
CA THR A 608 -2.28 26.79 0.31
C THR A 608 -2.73 25.50 0.96
N LEU A 609 -3.25 25.62 2.19
CA LEU A 609 -3.96 24.58 2.93
C LEU A 609 -5.43 24.95 3.08
N SER A 610 -6.34 23.99 2.89
CA SER A 610 -7.79 24.19 3.00
C SER A 610 -8.54 22.86 3.23
N VAL A 611 -9.80 22.94 3.68
CA VAL A 611 -10.68 21.79 3.92
C VAL A 611 -11.88 21.83 2.98
N TYR A 612 -12.16 20.71 2.33
CA TYR A 612 -13.28 20.53 1.41
C TYR A 612 -14.28 19.50 1.95
N GLU A 613 -15.55 19.67 1.61
CA GLU A 613 -16.57 18.62 1.67
C GLU A 613 -16.99 18.30 0.23
N GLY A 614 -16.53 17.15 -0.28
CA GLY A 614 -16.56 16.82 -1.71
C GLY A 614 -15.77 17.83 -2.56
N THR A 615 -16.49 18.74 -3.21
CA THR A 615 -15.93 19.84 -4.03
C THR A 615 -16.13 21.23 -3.40
N THR A 616 -16.91 21.35 -2.32
CA THR A 616 -17.19 22.63 -1.65
C THR A 616 -16.08 22.96 -0.66
N LEU A 617 -15.50 24.17 -0.74
CA LEU A 617 -14.60 24.69 0.27
C LEU A 617 -15.40 25.00 1.56
N VAL A 618 -15.03 24.37 2.67
CA VAL A 618 -15.75 24.48 3.97
C VAL A 618 -14.88 25.09 5.09
N SER A 619 -13.74 25.69 4.72
CA SER A 619 -12.84 26.39 5.64
C SER A 619 -12.33 27.71 5.08
N ASN A 620 -11.62 28.48 5.92
CA ASN A 620 -10.67 29.47 5.43
C ASN A 620 -9.53 28.79 4.65
N VAL A 621 -8.85 29.56 3.78
CA VAL A 621 -7.61 29.13 3.13
C VAL A 621 -6.41 29.70 3.92
N VAL A 622 -5.39 28.88 4.17
CA VAL A 622 -4.16 29.28 4.86
C VAL A 622 -3.01 29.26 3.86
N SER A 623 -2.35 30.39 3.64
CA SER A 623 -1.17 30.49 2.76
C SER A 623 0.14 30.44 3.55
N PHE A 624 1.13 29.71 3.04
CA PHE A 624 2.42 29.51 3.70
C PHE A 624 3.56 29.22 2.69
N ASP A 625 4.81 29.35 3.15
CA ASP A 625 6.01 28.90 2.44
C ASP A 625 6.63 27.72 3.20
N LEU A 626 7.11 26.69 2.50
CA LEU A 626 7.77 25.53 3.12
C LEU A 626 9.06 25.14 2.38
N GLY A 627 10.19 25.16 3.09
CA GLY A 627 11.49 24.75 2.56
C GLY A 627 11.57 23.23 2.31
N PRO A 628 12.48 22.77 1.43
CA PRO A 628 12.65 21.35 1.14
C PRO A 628 13.14 20.59 2.37
N GLY A 629 12.61 19.38 2.59
CA GLY A 629 12.82 18.58 3.80
C GLY A 629 12.19 19.17 5.08
N GLY A 630 11.38 20.23 4.96
CA GLY A 630 10.75 20.92 6.08
C GLY A 630 9.35 20.39 6.42
N SER A 631 8.91 20.63 7.65
CA SER A 631 7.52 20.45 8.07
C SER A 631 6.99 21.71 8.75
N SER A 632 5.66 21.90 8.72
CA SER A 632 4.97 23.03 9.36
C SER A 632 3.59 22.59 9.86
N SER A 633 3.28 22.90 11.12
CA SER A 633 1.94 22.68 11.69
C SER A 633 1.12 23.97 11.62
N LEU A 634 0.07 23.95 10.80
CA LEU A 634 -0.85 25.04 10.55
C LEU A 634 -2.18 24.80 11.31
N ILE A 635 -3.01 25.84 11.41
CA ILE A 635 -4.38 25.75 11.95
C ILE A 635 -5.35 26.27 10.89
N VAL A 636 -6.40 25.51 10.63
CA VAL A 636 -7.48 25.82 9.68
C VAL A 636 -8.84 25.62 10.36
N ALA A 637 -9.79 26.53 10.14
CA ALA A 637 -11.10 26.51 10.79
C ALA A 637 -12.17 25.96 9.85
N TRP A 638 -12.83 24.87 10.23
CA TRP A 638 -13.95 24.25 9.52
C TRP A 638 -15.26 24.62 10.23
N ARG A 639 -16.33 24.94 9.46
CA ARG A 639 -17.65 25.22 10.03
C ARG A 639 -18.70 24.27 9.41
N PRO A 640 -19.02 23.12 10.03
CA PRO A 640 -20.00 22.19 9.48
C PRO A 640 -21.42 22.80 9.50
N PRO A 641 -22.22 22.65 8.43
CA PRO A 641 -23.55 23.25 8.32
C PRO A 641 -24.68 22.45 9.00
N SER A 642 -24.42 21.21 9.40
CA SER A 642 -25.44 20.26 9.86
C SER A 642 -24.88 19.25 10.87
N THR A 643 -25.76 18.46 11.47
CA THR A 643 -25.42 17.36 12.39
C THR A 643 -25.31 16.02 11.68
N GLY A 644 -24.49 15.10 12.20
CA GLY A 644 -24.31 13.75 11.65
C GLY A 644 -22.92 13.53 11.06
N PRO A 645 -22.70 12.45 10.29
CA PRO A 645 -21.41 12.17 9.68
C PRO A 645 -21.15 13.09 8.48
N HIS A 646 -20.09 13.90 8.58
CA HIS A 646 -19.55 14.71 7.48
C HIS A 646 -18.27 14.06 6.94
N THR A 647 -18.09 14.06 5.62
CA THR A 647 -16.88 13.49 4.97
C THR A 647 -16.07 14.60 4.36
N ILE A 648 -15.02 15.00 5.08
CA ILE A 648 -14.15 16.13 4.72
C ILE A 648 -12.80 15.65 4.22
N SER A 649 -12.19 16.42 3.32
CA SER A 649 -10.79 16.24 2.95
C SER A 649 -9.97 17.49 3.14
N VAL A 650 -8.82 17.32 3.81
CA VAL A 650 -7.83 18.37 4.03
C VAL A 650 -6.85 18.31 2.86
N ARG A 651 -6.80 19.38 2.07
CA ARG A 651 -5.98 19.47 0.84
C ARG A 651 -4.89 20.53 0.98
N VAL A 652 -3.68 20.18 0.57
CA VAL A 652 -2.58 21.12 0.33
C VAL A 652 -2.33 21.29 -1.16
N SER A 653 -1.88 22.47 -1.59
CA SER A 653 -1.50 22.73 -2.99
C SER A 653 -0.31 23.67 -3.07
N ALA A 654 0.68 23.30 -3.87
CA ALA A 654 1.71 24.24 -4.31
C ALA A 654 1.12 25.23 -5.33
N ARG A 655 1.71 26.41 -5.47
CA ARG A 655 1.12 27.52 -6.25
C ARG A 655 1.12 27.28 -7.77
N ALA A 656 1.94 26.34 -8.26
CA ALA A 656 1.94 25.85 -9.64
C ALA A 656 2.04 26.91 -10.75
N ASP A 657 2.62 28.07 -10.42
CA ASP A 657 2.74 29.26 -11.26
C ASP A 657 4.00 29.25 -12.14
N VAL A 658 5.01 28.46 -11.75
CA VAL A 658 6.23 28.17 -12.51
C VAL A 658 6.66 26.73 -12.25
N LEU A 659 7.32 26.07 -13.22
CA LEU A 659 7.72 24.65 -13.14
C LEU A 659 8.41 24.27 -11.81
N ARG A 660 9.26 25.15 -11.27
CA ARG A 660 10.00 24.93 -10.02
C ARG A 660 9.17 25.06 -8.73
N ASN A 661 7.91 25.50 -8.84
CA ASN A 661 6.95 25.69 -7.75
C ASN A 661 5.64 24.92 -8.00
N THR A 662 5.66 24.01 -8.99
CA THR A 662 4.61 23.04 -9.25
C THR A 662 4.93 21.75 -8.49
N ASP A 663 3.90 21.18 -7.86
CA ASP A 663 3.96 19.84 -7.30
C ASP A 663 3.59 18.83 -8.38
N TYR A 664 4.47 17.86 -8.63
CA TYR A 664 4.31 16.82 -9.64
C TYR A 664 3.83 15.48 -9.07
N ARG A 665 3.61 15.37 -7.76
CA ARG A 665 3.10 14.18 -7.08
C ARG A 665 1.89 14.55 -6.20
N SER A 666 0.79 14.93 -6.84
CA SER A 666 -0.45 15.35 -6.15
C SER A 666 -1.17 14.25 -5.34
N THR A 667 -0.69 13.00 -5.37
CA THR A 667 -1.34 11.83 -4.75
C THR A 667 -1.26 11.77 -3.23
N ASN A 668 -0.38 12.56 -2.62
CA ASN A 668 -0.14 12.64 -1.18
C ASN A 668 -0.53 14.00 -0.58
N ASN A 669 -1.30 14.78 -1.33
CA ASN A 669 -1.67 16.15 -1.01
C ASN A 669 -3.07 16.26 -0.39
N GLU A 670 -3.71 15.13 -0.10
CA GLU A 670 -5.08 15.05 0.40
C GLU A 670 -5.20 13.99 1.51
N ALA A 671 -5.72 14.40 2.67
CA ALA A 671 -6.10 13.52 3.77
C ALA A 671 -7.63 13.52 3.92
N LEU A 672 -8.26 12.35 3.79
CA LEU A 672 -9.71 12.16 3.80
C LEU A 672 -10.19 11.58 5.15
N PHE A 673 -11.29 12.13 5.68
CA PHE A 673 -11.85 11.75 6.98
C PHE A 673 -13.37 11.67 6.91
N THR A 674 -13.98 10.82 7.73
CA THR A 674 -15.40 10.96 8.11
C THR A 674 -15.47 11.24 9.59
N GLN A 675 -16.10 12.35 9.94
CA GLN A 675 -16.17 12.89 11.30
C GLN A 675 -17.62 13.15 11.66
N THR A 676 -18.06 12.71 12.84
CA THR A 676 -19.40 13.02 13.34
C THR A 676 -19.44 14.43 13.91
N VAL A 677 -20.43 15.20 13.47
CA VAL A 677 -20.75 16.55 13.95
C VAL A 677 -21.94 16.46 14.90
N LEU A 678 -21.77 17.03 16.09
CA LEU A 678 -22.74 17.02 17.17
C LEU A 678 -23.80 18.11 16.99
N ALA A 679 -24.96 17.90 17.64
CA ALA A 679 -25.99 18.91 17.78
C ALA A 679 -25.51 20.11 18.61
N GLN A 680 -26.21 21.23 18.49
CA GLN A 680 -25.83 22.45 19.18
C GLN A 680 -26.12 22.34 20.71
N PRO A 681 -25.33 23.03 21.55
CA PRO A 681 -25.75 23.33 22.93
C PRO A 681 -26.99 24.24 22.89
N ASN A 682 -27.67 24.36 24.03
CA ASN A 682 -28.70 25.36 24.24
C ASN A 682 -28.65 25.75 25.72
N LEU A 683 -28.08 26.92 25.99
CA LEU A 683 -28.02 27.50 27.33
C LEU A 683 -29.33 28.21 27.68
N GLN A 684 -29.67 28.24 28.96
CA GLN A 684 -30.96 28.76 29.43
C GLN A 684 -30.86 29.31 30.86
N LEU A 685 -31.35 30.54 31.08
CA LEU A 685 -31.46 31.18 32.39
C LEU A 685 -32.95 31.30 32.81
N ARG A 686 -33.36 30.55 33.84
CA ARG A 686 -34.77 30.51 34.26
C ARG A 686 -35.12 31.58 35.29
N GLN A 687 -36.04 32.49 34.93
CA GLN A 687 -36.51 33.55 35.82
C GLN A 687 -37.16 33.05 37.12
N SER A 688 -37.75 31.86 37.13
CA SER A 688 -38.31 31.19 38.31
C SER A 688 -37.27 30.79 39.37
N GLU A 689 -36.02 30.55 38.94
CA GLU A 689 -34.91 30.13 39.81
C GLU A 689 -34.16 31.34 40.41
N HIS A 690 -34.38 32.55 39.86
CA HIS A 690 -33.69 33.79 40.22
C HIS A 690 -34.65 34.81 40.88
N THR A 691 -35.52 34.33 41.77
CA THR A 691 -36.56 35.13 42.45
C THR A 691 -36.08 35.83 43.73
N VAL A 692 -34.82 35.65 44.12
CA VAL A 692 -34.22 36.29 45.30
C VAL A 692 -33.96 37.78 45.01
N GLN A 693 -34.54 38.67 45.81
CA GLN A 693 -34.15 40.07 45.82
C GLN A 693 -32.85 40.24 46.61
N TYR A 694 -31.85 40.89 46.01
CA TYR A 694 -30.59 41.17 46.70
C TYR A 694 -30.62 42.59 47.27
N SER A 695 -29.99 42.80 48.44
CA SER A 695 -29.82 44.14 49.02
C SER A 695 -28.33 44.43 49.21
N THR A 696 -27.84 45.56 48.69
CA THR A 696 -26.46 46.03 48.89
C THR A 696 -26.44 47.47 49.38
N THR A 697 -25.29 47.93 49.89
CA THR A 697 -25.08 49.34 50.22
C THR A 697 -24.47 50.07 49.03
N GLN A 698 -24.94 51.29 48.75
CA GLN A 698 -24.37 52.15 47.71
C GLN A 698 -22.84 52.25 47.84
N GLY A 699 -22.12 51.99 46.74
CA GLY A 699 -20.66 52.01 46.70
C GLY A 699 -19.97 50.72 47.15
N ILE A 700 -20.70 49.65 47.50
CA ILE A 700 -20.13 48.36 47.90
C ILE A 700 -20.39 47.28 46.83
N ALA A 701 -19.32 46.55 46.46
CA ALA A 701 -19.38 45.40 45.57
C ALA A 701 -19.89 44.15 46.31
N PHE A 702 -20.60 43.26 45.61
CA PHE A 702 -21.26 42.09 46.20
C PHE A 702 -21.22 40.89 45.24
N THR A 703 -21.85 39.77 45.59
CA THR A 703 -21.97 38.59 44.73
C THR A 703 -23.41 38.15 44.62
N ILE A 704 -23.79 37.67 43.43
CA ILE A 704 -25.06 36.98 43.17
C ILE A 704 -24.78 35.51 42.81
N ALA A 705 -25.76 34.64 42.96
CA ALA A 705 -25.73 33.30 42.40
C ALA A 705 -26.55 33.24 41.11
N VAL A 706 -25.99 32.61 40.07
CA VAL A 706 -26.64 32.38 38.77
C VAL A 706 -26.64 30.88 38.48
N ARG A 707 -27.79 30.32 38.11
CA ARG A 707 -27.88 28.96 37.57
C ARG A 707 -28.07 29.00 36.07
N ILE A 708 -27.11 28.38 35.38
CA ILE A 708 -27.12 28.15 33.94
C ILE A 708 -27.59 26.72 33.72
N HIS A 709 -28.58 26.49 32.86
CA HIS A 709 -28.90 25.17 32.32
C HIS A 709 -28.29 25.04 30.93
N ASN A 710 -27.95 23.81 30.53
CA ASN A 710 -27.78 23.43 29.13
C ASN A 710 -28.87 22.38 28.83
N VAL A 711 -29.89 22.77 28.09
CA VAL A 711 -30.99 21.88 27.64
C VAL A 711 -30.74 21.33 26.23
N GLY A 712 -29.62 21.70 25.61
CA GLY A 712 -29.12 21.10 24.37
C GLY A 712 -28.63 19.67 24.56
N GLN A 713 -27.97 19.11 23.54
CA GLN A 713 -27.47 17.71 23.57
C GLN A 713 -25.94 17.62 23.68
N THR A 714 -25.24 18.75 23.62
CA THR A 714 -23.77 18.82 23.61
C THR A 714 -23.30 19.77 24.71
N PRO A 715 -22.23 19.45 25.48
CA PRO A 715 -21.68 20.35 26.49
C PRO A 715 -21.17 21.66 25.90
N ALA A 716 -21.61 22.79 26.45
CA ALA A 716 -21.07 24.10 26.10
C ALA A 716 -19.73 24.33 26.82
N GLN A 717 -18.71 24.82 26.09
CA GLN A 717 -17.37 25.05 26.63
C GLN A 717 -16.92 26.51 26.41
N ASN A 718 -16.06 27.02 27.29
CA ASN A 718 -15.55 28.40 27.26
C ASN A 718 -16.65 29.49 27.28
N VAL A 719 -17.83 29.16 27.81
CA VAL A 719 -19.00 30.04 27.94
C VAL A 719 -18.65 31.27 28.77
N SER A 720 -19.27 32.41 28.42
CA SER A 720 -19.21 33.64 29.20
C SER A 720 -20.56 33.99 29.84
N VAL A 721 -20.54 34.72 30.95
CA VAL A 721 -21.73 35.33 31.56
C VAL A 721 -21.40 36.79 31.83
N GLY A 722 -22.32 37.70 31.48
CA GLY A 722 -22.22 39.14 31.76
C GLY A 722 -23.45 39.63 32.54
N ALA A 723 -23.29 40.72 33.28
CA ALA A 723 -24.40 41.39 33.96
C ALA A 723 -24.39 42.90 33.68
N TYR A 724 -25.56 43.42 33.34
CA TYR A 724 -25.76 44.76 32.80
C TYR A 724 -26.76 45.53 33.65
N LEU A 725 -26.42 46.77 34.03
CA LEU A 725 -27.23 47.57 34.94
C LEU A 725 -28.45 48.18 34.24
N ASP A 726 -29.61 48.03 34.86
CA ASP A 726 -30.93 48.53 34.44
C ASP A 726 -31.30 48.19 32.98
N GLY A 727 -30.75 47.08 32.48
CA GLY A 727 -30.96 46.58 31.12
C GLY A 727 -30.04 47.19 30.05
N ASP A 728 -29.19 48.17 30.40
CA ASP A 728 -28.27 48.79 29.45
C ASP A 728 -27.00 47.93 29.25
N ARG A 729 -26.91 47.24 28.10
CA ARG A 729 -25.73 46.44 27.73
C ARG A 729 -24.43 47.25 27.64
N ALA A 730 -24.46 48.58 27.62
CA ALA A 730 -23.26 49.42 27.71
C ALA A 730 -22.72 49.57 29.15
N VAL A 731 -23.51 49.23 30.18
CA VAL A 731 -23.16 49.36 31.60
C VAL A 731 -22.92 47.98 32.22
N GLU A 732 -21.85 47.31 31.77
CA GLU A 732 -21.41 46.04 32.33
C GLU A 732 -20.90 46.24 33.78
N VAL A 733 -21.51 45.53 34.72
CA VAL A 733 -21.18 45.57 36.17
C VAL A 733 -20.58 44.27 36.69
N GLY A 734 -20.45 43.25 35.85
CA GLY A 734 -19.73 42.02 36.14
C GLY A 734 -19.63 41.13 34.91
N ARG A 735 -18.60 40.28 34.87
CA ARG A 735 -18.41 39.26 33.83
C ARG A 735 -17.58 38.08 34.36
N ILE A 736 -17.89 36.87 33.90
CA ILE A 736 -17.08 35.66 34.05
C ILE A 736 -16.93 35.00 32.66
N THR A 737 -15.78 34.37 32.39
CA THR A 737 -15.46 33.66 31.14
C THR A 737 -14.86 32.28 31.46
N GLY A 738 -14.76 31.41 30.45
CA GLY A 738 -14.13 30.09 30.62
C GLY A 738 -15.01 29.06 31.33
N LEU A 739 -16.33 29.24 31.32
CA LEU A 739 -17.27 28.32 31.96
C LEU A 739 -17.57 27.11 31.06
N ASN A 740 -17.67 25.93 31.66
CA ASN A 740 -18.06 24.71 30.95
C ASN A 740 -19.38 24.19 31.54
N VAL A 741 -20.44 24.15 30.72
CA VAL A 741 -21.82 23.83 31.14
C VAL A 741 -22.25 22.53 30.47
N VAL A 742 -22.24 21.43 31.24
CA VAL A 742 -22.60 20.10 30.74
C VAL A 742 -24.12 19.91 30.71
N THR A 743 -24.80 20.13 31.85
CA THR A 743 -26.27 20.01 31.99
C THR A 743 -26.85 21.13 32.85
N GLU A 744 -26.25 21.41 34.02
CA GLU A 744 -26.43 22.67 34.73
C GLU A 744 -25.10 23.12 35.38
N LEU A 745 -24.95 24.42 35.63
CA LEU A 745 -23.83 25.01 36.36
C LEU A 745 -24.34 26.13 37.26
N ASN A 746 -24.01 26.05 38.55
CA ASN A 746 -24.27 27.13 39.52
C ASN A 746 -22.98 27.96 39.67
N VAL A 747 -23.02 29.25 39.33
CA VAL A 747 -21.87 30.16 39.36
C VAL A 747 -22.10 31.28 40.37
N THR A 748 -21.14 31.51 41.26
CA THR A 748 -21.09 32.72 42.12
C THR A 748 -20.44 33.86 41.36
N PHE A 749 -21.17 34.94 41.14
CA PHE A 749 -20.87 35.97 40.17
C PHE A 749 -20.65 37.34 40.85
N PRO A 750 -19.49 37.99 40.71
CA PRO A 750 -19.19 39.26 41.36
C PRO A 750 -19.83 40.45 40.62
N ILE A 751 -20.45 41.35 41.39
CA ILE A 751 -21.05 42.60 40.93
C ILE A 751 -20.24 43.78 41.49
N ALA A 752 -19.81 44.67 40.60
CA ALA A 752 -19.12 45.90 40.93
C ALA A 752 -19.99 46.87 41.76
N ALA A 753 -19.33 47.78 42.48
CA ALA A 753 -19.98 48.74 43.37
C ALA A 753 -21.00 49.65 42.64
N LEU A 754 -22.29 49.43 42.92
CA LEU A 754 -23.38 50.23 42.35
C LEU A 754 -23.41 51.63 42.97
N LYS A 755 -23.41 52.67 42.13
CA LYS A 755 -23.16 54.08 42.54
C LYS A 755 -24.43 54.89 42.81
N ILE A 756 -25.58 54.45 42.31
CA ILE A 756 -26.88 55.08 42.53
C ILE A 756 -27.62 54.29 43.62
N ALA A 757 -28.41 54.97 44.43
CA ALA A 757 -29.24 54.35 45.46
C ALA A 757 -30.71 54.33 45.00
N GLY A 758 -31.38 53.19 45.17
CA GLY A 758 -32.68 52.90 44.60
C GLY A 758 -32.87 51.40 44.36
N SER A 759 -34.01 51.02 43.80
CA SER A 759 -34.21 49.66 43.29
C SER A 759 -33.73 49.59 41.84
N HIS A 760 -32.79 48.69 41.58
CA HIS A 760 -32.13 48.49 40.28
C HIS A 760 -32.40 47.08 39.75
N THR A 761 -32.23 46.89 38.44
CA THR A 761 -32.32 45.57 37.80
C THR A 761 -30.96 45.19 37.22
N LEU A 762 -30.50 43.97 37.49
CA LEU A 762 -29.39 43.36 36.76
C LEU A 762 -29.96 42.46 35.68
N LEU A 763 -29.71 42.83 34.42
CA LEU A 763 -29.90 41.95 33.28
C LEU A 763 -28.67 41.04 33.18
N VAL A 764 -28.81 39.79 33.62
CA VAL A 764 -27.76 38.76 33.50
C VAL A 764 -27.99 38.00 32.21
N ILE A 765 -26.93 37.77 31.45
CA ILE A 765 -26.95 37.12 30.13
C ILE A 765 -25.84 36.07 30.09
N VAL A 766 -26.14 34.88 29.59
CA VAL A 766 -25.13 33.86 29.23
C VAL A 766 -24.84 33.95 27.73
N ASP A 767 -23.58 33.69 27.38
CA ASP A 767 -22.84 34.14 26.19
C ASP A 767 -23.27 35.50 25.59
N PRO A 768 -23.17 36.62 26.34
CA PRO A 768 -23.56 37.96 25.89
C PRO A 768 -22.84 38.48 24.63
N ASP A 769 -21.80 37.77 24.18
CA ASP A 769 -20.95 38.13 23.04
C ASP A 769 -21.28 37.33 21.75
N ASP A 770 -22.29 36.44 21.75
CA ASP A 770 -22.77 35.70 20.56
C ASP A 770 -21.64 34.94 19.82
N ARG A 771 -20.90 34.09 20.56
CA ARG A 771 -19.80 33.26 20.03
C ARG A 771 -20.19 31.81 19.82
N LEU A 772 -21.11 31.30 20.63
CA LEU A 772 -21.64 29.96 20.58
C LEU A 772 -23.02 30.00 19.92
N ASN A 773 -23.21 29.30 18.80
CA ASN A 773 -24.53 29.28 18.16
C ASN A 773 -25.39 28.16 18.76
N GLU A 774 -26.56 28.50 19.31
CA GLU A 774 -27.31 27.64 20.25
C GLU A 774 -28.58 27.00 19.64
N GLY A 775 -28.75 27.12 18.32
CA GLY A 775 -29.79 26.47 17.53
C GLY A 775 -30.63 27.45 16.70
N GLY A 776 -30.74 28.71 17.15
CA GLY A 776 -31.49 29.73 16.45
C GLY A 776 -31.96 30.87 17.37
N ALA A 777 -32.62 31.87 16.78
CA ALA A 777 -33.04 33.07 17.49
C ALA A 777 -34.19 32.87 18.50
N ALA A 778 -34.66 31.64 18.72
CA ALA A 778 -35.55 31.30 19.84
C ALA A 778 -34.75 30.79 21.04
N GLU A 779 -33.67 30.06 20.77
CA GLU A 779 -32.71 29.50 21.71
C GLU A 779 -31.73 30.57 22.22
N GLU A 780 -31.37 31.57 21.40
CA GLU A 780 -30.67 32.78 21.87
C GLU A 780 -31.56 33.70 22.75
N ALA A 781 -32.87 33.41 22.87
CA ALA A 781 -33.83 34.31 23.51
C ALA A 781 -34.15 33.98 24.97
N ASP A 782 -33.82 32.79 25.47
CA ASP A 782 -33.88 32.42 26.90
C ASP A 782 -32.51 32.38 27.60
N ASN A 783 -31.48 32.88 26.92
CA ASN A 783 -30.13 33.15 27.44
C ASN A 783 -30.03 34.32 28.45
N PHE A 784 -31.14 34.87 28.97
CA PHE A 784 -31.12 36.00 29.91
C PHE A 784 -32.11 35.91 31.08
N VAL A 785 -31.79 36.59 32.19
CA VAL A 785 -32.65 36.72 33.37
C VAL A 785 -32.51 38.09 34.03
N ASN A 786 -33.61 38.62 34.61
CA ASN A 786 -33.60 39.88 35.34
C ASN A 786 -33.59 39.63 36.85
N ILE A 787 -32.65 40.23 37.58
CA ILE A 787 -32.49 40.10 39.03
C ILE A 787 -32.66 41.49 39.68
N THR A 788 -33.57 41.61 40.64
CA THR A 788 -33.79 42.89 41.35
C THR A 788 -32.79 43.07 42.49
N VAL A 789 -32.24 44.29 42.59
CA VAL A 789 -31.24 44.67 43.59
C VAL A 789 -31.61 46.01 44.21
N ASP A 790 -31.90 46.01 45.50
CA ASP A 790 -32.12 47.24 46.27
C ASP A 790 -30.78 47.78 46.78
N VAL A 791 -30.34 48.90 46.20
CA VAL A 791 -29.13 49.62 46.59
C VAL A 791 -29.49 50.66 47.65
N ILE A 792 -29.24 50.30 48.91
CA ILE A 792 -29.60 51.12 50.07
C ILE A 792 -28.54 52.22 50.25
N PRO A 793 -28.94 53.50 50.39
CA PRO A 793 -28.00 54.58 50.70
C PRO A 793 -27.45 54.42 52.13
N PRO A 794 -26.17 54.71 52.38
CA PRO A 794 -25.55 54.54 53.70
C PRO A 794 -26.26 55.37 54.77
N GLN A 795 -26.60 54.73 55.89
CA GLN A 795 -27.21 55.38 57.06
C GLN A 795 -26.20 55.45 58.21
N GLY A 796 -26.05 56.63 58.82
CA GLY A 796 -25.03 56.81 59.85
C GLY A 796 -24.98 58.18 60.49
N ALA A 797 -23.87 58.45 61.18
CA ALA A 797 -23.55 59.73 61.78
C ALA A 797 -22.09 60.12 61.49
N ILE A 798 -21.85 61.42 61.36
CA ILE A 798 -20.51 61.98 61.32
C ILE A 798 -20.04 62.27 62.75
N VAL A 799 -18.83 61.84 63.09
CA VAL A 799 -18.18 62.11 64.39
C VAL A 799 -16.89 62.88 64.13
N ILE A 800 -16.87 64.16 64.47
CA ILE A 800 -15.67 65.02 64.42
C ILE A 800 -14.74 64.63 65.57
N GLY A 801 -13.50 64.24 65.24
CA GLY A 801 -12.43 63.99 66.21
C GLY A 801 -11.49 65.20 66.39
N LEU A 802 -11.30 66.00 65.34
CA LEU A 802 -10.58 67.27 65.35
C LEU A 802 -11.32 68.30 64.47
N PRO A 803 -11.42 69.58 64.86
CA PRO A 803 -11.02 70.14 66.15
C PRO A 803 -11.90 69.65 67.31
N GLN A 804 -11.34 69.67 68.52
CA GLN A 804 -12.11 69.43 69.74
C GLN A 804 -13.00 70.64 70.06
N ASN A 805 -14.12 70.39 70.75
CA ASN A 805 -15.10 71.43 71.00
C ASN A 805 -14.53 72.52 71.95
N GLY A 806 -14.50 73.77 71.49
CA GLY A 806 -13.88 74.90 72.20
C GLY A 806 -12.44 75.22 71.80
N THR A 807 -11.87 74.58 70.77
CA THR A 807 -10.49 74.83 70.31
C THR A 807 -10.26 76.32 69.97
N GLU A 808 -9.18 76.92 70.48
CA GLU A 808 -8.74 78.26 70.07
C GLU A 808 -7.95 78.22 68.75
N LEU A 809 -8.24 79.14 67.84
CA LEU A 809 -7.67 79.27 66.49
C LEU A 809 -7.05 80.65 66.30
N GLN A 810 -6.02 80.75 65.46
CA GLN A 810 -5.40 82.00 65.07
C GLN A 810 -5.69 82.29 63.58
N PRO A 811 -6.03 83.54 63.19
CA PRO A 811 -6.23 83.90 61.79
C PRO A 811 -4.98 83.60 60.94
N GLY A 812 -5.18 83.03 59.74
CA GLY A 812 -4.10 82.64 58.83
C GLY A 812 -3.45 81.27 59.10
N MET A 813 -3.81 80.57 60.17
CA MET A 813 -3.35 79.19 60.43
C MET A 813 -4.20 78.15 59.71
N SER A 814 -3.62 76.97 59.43
CA SER A 814 -4.34 75.82 58.87
C SER A 814 -5.02 75.01 59.97
N LEU A 815 -6.33 74.79 59.84
CA LEU A 815 -7.14 73.90 60.68
C LEU A 815 -7.26 72.53 60.03
N VAL A 816 -6.86 71.47 60.75
CA VAL A 816 -7.18 70.09 60.36
C VAL A 816 -8.58 69.76 60.89
N VAL A 817 -9.48 69.35 60.00
CA VAL A 817 -10.78 68.78 60.34
C VAL A 817 -10.75 67.29 60.02
N GLN A 818 -10.83 66.45 61.04
CA GLN A 818 -10.68 65.00 60.94
C GLN A 818 -11.78 64.30 61.76
N GLY A 819 -12.28 63.17 61.28
CA GLY A 819 -13.31 62.41 61.96
C GLY A 819 -13.63 61.09 61.28
N TYR A 820 -14.70 60.44 61.71
CA TYR A 820 -15.21 59.22 61.08
C TYR A 820 -16.68 59.38 60.69
N VAL A 821 -17.06 58.84 59.54
CA VAL A 821 -18.45 58.52 59.19
C VAL A 821 -18.71 57.10 59.66
N ARG A 822 -19.73 56.87 60.48
CA ARG A 822 -20.01 55.55 61.07
C ARG A 822 -21.46 55.13 60.96
N ASP A 823 -21.70 53.83 60.82
CA ASP A 823 -23.03 53.22 60.88
C ASP A 823 -23.56 53.17 62.33
N ARG A 824 -24.76 52.59 62.52
CA ARG A 824 -25.36 52.42 63.86
C ARG A 824 -24.60 51.43 64.76
N ASN A 825 -23.70 50.64 64.20
CA ASN A 825 -22.89 49.62 64.88
C ASN A 825 -21.43 50.09 65.12
N LEU A 826 -21.11 51.35 64.81
CA LEU A 826 -19.79 51.98 64.87
C LEU A 826 -18.79 51.53 63.78
N ASN A 827 -19.21 50.77 62.77
CA ASN A 827 -18.40 50.45 61.60
C ASN A 827 -18.17 51.71 60.75
N GLY A 828 -17.01 51.81 60.12
CA GLY A 828 -16.70 52.89 59.19
C GLY A 828 -17.51 52.80 57.89
N ILE A 829 -18.02 53.93 57.41
CA ILE A 829 -18.68 54.03 56.10
C ILE A 829 -17.77 54.76 55.12
N GLY A 830 -17.13 54.03 54.21
CA GLY A 830 -16.31 54.61 53.13
C GLY A 830 -17.12 55.12 51.94
N GLY A 831 -16.48 55.95 51.11
CA GLY A 831 -17.07 56.49 49.88
C GLY A 831 -18.07 57.62 50.07
N VAL A 832 -18.32 58.08 51.30
CA VAL A 832 -19.29 59.15 51.59
C VAL A 832 -18.66 60.51 51.29
N ALA A 833 -19.28 61.26 50.38
CA ALA A 833 -18.94 62.66 50.14
C ALA A 833 -19.38 63.56 51.30
N LEU A 834 -18.48 64.45 51.73
CA LEU A 834 -18.63 65.33 52.88
C LEU A 834 -18.28 66.78 52.50
N ASP A 835 -19.15 67.70 52.90
CA ASP A 835 -18.95 69.15 52.87
C ASP A 835 -18.62 69.66 54.27
N ILE A 836 -17.50 70.37 54.38
CA ILE A 836 -16.97 70.95 55.61
C ILE A 836 -17.01 72.47 55.48
N ALA A 837 -17.58 73.15 56.47
CA ALA A 837 -17.67 74.61 56.50
C ALA A 837 -17.33 75.18 57.88
N ILE A 838 -16.60 76.30 57.92
CA ILE A 838 -16.56 77.15 59.13
C ILE A 838 -17.69 78.15 59.01
N LEU A 839 -18.65 78.07 59.93
CA LEU A 839 -19.83 78.93 60.01
C LEU A 839 -19.60 80.07 61.01
N ASP A 840 -20.09 81.26 60.70
CA ASP A 840 -20.17 82.38 61.63
C ASP A 840 -21.36 82.25 62.61
N ARG A 841 -21.56 83.29 63.44
CA ARG A 841 -22.67 83.35 64.42
C ARG A 841 -24.07 83.47 63.80
N SER A 842 -24.19 83.75 62.51
CA SER A 842 -25.45 83.73 61.76
C SER A 842 -25.73 82.37 61.09
N GLY A 843 -24.75 81.45 61.12
CA GLY A 843 -24.79 80.17 60.40
C GLY A 843 -24.34 80.26 58.95
N THR A 844 -23.82 81.41 58.50
CA THR A 844 -23.30 81.59 57.14
C THR A 844 -21.89 80.99 57.02
N PRO A 845 -21.59 80.21 55.97
CA PRO A 845 -20.25 79.66 55.75
C PRO A 845 -19.27 80.75 55.32
N VAL A 846 -18.15 80.87 56.05
CA VAL A 846 -17.08 81.85 55.80
C VAL A 846 -15.91 81.24 55.03
N VAL A 847 -15.74 79.93 55.12
CA VAL A 847 -14.87 79.11 54.26
C VAL A 847 -15.43 77.69 54.17
N THR A 848 -15.27 77.05 53.01
CA THR A 848 -15.72 75.68 52.73
C THR A 848 -14.60 74.82 52.13
N ALA A 849 -14.68 73.51 52.35
CA ALA A 849 -13.90 72.48 51.66
C ALA A 849 -14.72 71.18 51.59
N SER A 850 -14.35 70.26 50.71
CA SER A 850 -14.99 68.94 50.61
C SER A 850 -13.95 67.82 50.62
N THR A 851 -14.39 66.61 51.01
CA THR A 851 -13.58 65.39 51.02
C THR A 851 -14.48 64.15 50.94
N THR A 852 -13.89 62.97 50.83
CA THR A 852 -14.62 61.68 50.82
C THR A 852 -14.06 60.78 51.92
N SER A 853 -14.91 60.01 52.60
CA SER A 853 -14.45 59.04 53.60
C SER A 853 -13.68 57.86 52.96
N GLN A 854 -12.60 57.45 53.62
CA GLN A 854 -11.81 56.27 53.29
C GLN A 854 -12.56 54.99 53.70
N ALA A 855 -12.09 53.81 53.29
CA ALA A 855 -12.79 52.54 53.48
C ALA A 855 -13.12 52.20 54.96
N ASP A 856 -12.34 52.71 55.91
CA ASP A 856 -12.55 52.61 57.36
C ASP A 856 -13.46 53.72 57.94
N GLY A 857 -14.12 54.50 57.07
CA GLY A 857 -14.93 55.65 57.42
C GLY A 857 -14.15 56.91 57.78
N LEU A 858 -12.81 56.89 57.82
CA LEU A 858 -11.99 58.05 58.18
C LEU A 858 -12.12 59.15 57.12
N PHE A 859 -12.31 60.39 57.55
CA PHE A 859 -12.12 61.58 56.72
C PHE A 859 -11.13 62.53 57.38
N SER A 860 -10.36 63.23 56.54
CA SER A 860 -9.44 64.29 56.96
C SER A 860 -9.37 65.35 55.86
N VAL A 861 -9.39 66.62 56.24
CA VAL A 861 -9.22 67.76 55.34
C VAL A 861 -8.51 68.90 56.07
N VAL A 862 -7.75 69.71 55.34
CA VAL A 862 -7.05 70.89 55.89
C VAL A 862 -7.70 72.14 55.30
N ILE A 863 -8.14 73.05 56.18
CA ILE A 863 -8.82 74.30 55.83
C ILE A 863 -8.00 75.46 56.39
N SER A 864 -7.51 76.33 55.51
CA SER A 864 -6.88 77.59 55.93
C SER A 864 -7.92 78.51 56.57
N VAL A 865 -7.70 78.91 57.83
CA VAL A 865 -8.57 79.85 58.53
C VAL A 865 -8.32 81.25 57.95
N PRO A 866 -9.31 81.92 57.33
CA PRO A 866 -9.14 83.25 56.76
C PRO A 866 -8.95 84.32 57.87
N ASP A 867 -8.81 85.60 57.50
CA ASP A 867 -8.68 86.67 58.51
C ASP A 867 -10.01 86.95 59.22
N LEU A 868 -10.33 86.10 60.20
CA LEU A 868 -11.54 86.17 61.02
C LEU A 868 -11.33 87.10 62.22
N ALA A 869 -12.40 87.79 62.62
CA ALA A 869 -12.41 88.61 63.82
C ALA A 869 -12.41 87.75 65.09
N ASP A 870 -11.83 88.25 66.18
CA ASP A 870 -11.81 87.56 67.47
C ASP A 870 -13.25 87.26 67.93
N GLY A 871 -13.61 85.98 68.05
CA GLY A 871 -15.01 85.57 68.08
C GLY A 871 -15.21 84.06 68.15
N GLY A 872 -16.48 83.65 68.23
CA GLY A 872 -16.87 82.23 68.28
C GLY A 872 -17.52 81.81 66.97
N TYR A 873 -17.05 80.69 66.41
CA TYR A 873 -17.43 80.12 65.11
C TYR A 873 -17.77 78.62 65.28
N THR A 874 -18.41 78.01 64.28
CA THR A 874 -18.77 76.58 64.31
C THR A 874 -18.26 75.86 63.07
N VAL A 875 -17.41 74.86 63.23
CA VAL A 875 -17.11 73.91 62.16
C VAL A 875 -18.31 72.97 62.01
N ARG A 876 -18.90 72.89 60.81
CA ARG A 876 -19.90 71.89 60.44
C ARG A 876 -19.32 70.92 59.43
N VAL A 877 -19.54 69.63 59.63
CA VAL A 877 -19.31 68.58 58.63
C VAL A 877 -20.68 67.96 58.32
N SER A 878 -21.04 67.94 57.04
CA SER A 878 -22.35 67.48 56.54
C SER A 878 -22.16 66.60 55.30
N SER A 879 -23.04 65.63 55.07
CA SER A 879 -23.16 64.95 53.77
C SER A 879 -24.33 65.54 52.99
N GLY A 880 -24.29 65.46 51.65
CA GLY A 880 -25.47 65.73 50.81
C GLY A 880 -26.61 64.71 51.02
N SER A 881 -26.34 63.57 51.66
CA SER A 881 -27.35 62.59 52.05
C SER A 881 -27.99 62.96 53.40
N GLY A 882 -29.30 63.25 53.40
CA GLY A 882 -30.08 63.54 54.61
C GLY A 882 -30.24 62.37 55.60
N LEU A 883 -29.63 61.22 55.30
CA LEU A 883 -29.61 60.00 56.10
C LEU A 883 -28.32 59.84 56.93
N ILE A 884 -27.33 60.71 56.71
CA ILE A 884 -26.11 60.79 57.52
C ILE A 884 -26.16 62.09 58.33
N SER A 885 -26.26 61.95 59.65
CA SER A 885 -26.42 63.11 60.54
C SER A 885 -25.18 64.00 60.53
N ALA A 886 -25.38 65.27 60.18
CA ALA A 886 -24.35 66.30 60.21
C ALA A 886 -23.83 66.56 61.64
N SER A 887 -22.55 66.88 61.75
CA SER A 887 -21.82 67.06 63.01
C SER A 887 -21.27 68.47 63.12
N THR A 888 -21.16 68.99 64.35
CA THR A 888 -20.62 70.33 64.61
C THR A 888 -19.63 70.36 65.77
N ALA A 889 -18.64 71.23 65.67
CA ALA A 889 -17.69 71.56 66.74
C ALA A 889 -17.51 73.09 66.82
N ALA A 890 -17.67 73.67 68.00
CA ALA A 890 -17.43 75.10 68.21
C ALA A 890 -15.93 75.38 68.32
N VAL A 891 -15.49 76.52 67.79
CA VAL A 891 -14.10 76.99 67.82
C VAL A 891 -14.06 78.50 68.08
N THR A 892 -13.00 79.00 68.71
CA THR A 892 -12.85 80.42 69.07
C THR A 892 -11.62 81.03 68.42
N VAL A 893 -11.76 82.13 67.70
CA VAL A 893 -10.65 82.85 67.08
C VAL A 893 -10.08 83.88 68.06
N ARG A 894 -8.75 83.93 68.22
CA ARG A 894 -8.01 84.94 69.00
C ARG A 894 -6.63 85.27 68.41
N ARG A 895 -6.20 86.53 68.55
CA ARG A 895 -4.84 87.00 68.21
C ARG A 895 -3.91 87.05 69.45
N GLN A 896 -2.59 86.88 69.26
CA GLN A 896 -1.54 86.94 70.30
C GLN A 896 -0.33 87.81 69.88
N VAL A 897 0.55 88.16 70.84
CA VAL A 897 1.75 88.99 70.64
C VAL A 897 3.03 88.30 71.17
N PRO A 898 4.23 88.52 70.58
CA PRO A 898 5.36 87.58 70.73
C PRO A 898 6.26 87.74 71.97
N PHE A 899 6.90 86.64 72.38
CA PHE A 899 7.63 86.53 73.66
C PHE A 899 9.02 87.22 73.72
N LEU A 900 9.65 87.52 72.57
CA LEU A 900 11.05 87.97 72.48
C LEU A 900 11.38 89.28 73.23
N PHE A 901 10.37 90.07 73.58
CA PHE A 901 10.50 91.37 74.25
C PHE A 901 10.25 91.31 75.77
N GLN A 902 10.12 90.12 76.36
CA GLN A 902 9.96 89.96 77.81
C GLN A 902 11.32 89.89 78.54
N PRO A 903 11.46 90.50 79.74
CA PRO A 903 12.70 90.47 80.53
C PRO A 903 12.86 89.17 81.36
N VAL A 904 14.11 88.75 81.59
CA VAL A 904 14.43 87.52 82.34
C VAL A 904 14.36 87.78 83.86
N PRO A 905 13.54 87.03 84.65
CA PRO A 905 13.15 87.44 86.02
C PRO A 905 14.24 87.62 87.08
N PHE A 906 15.46 87.13 86.86
CA PHE A 906 16.54 87.12 87.88
C PHE A 906 17.80 87.90 87.50
N ILE A 907 17.90 88.40 86.26
CA ILE A 907 19.11 89.11 85.75
C ILE A 907 18.74 90.42 85.02
N GLY A 908 17.46 90.69 84.73
CA GLY A 908 16.99 91.99 84.25
C GLY A 908 17.31 92.32 82.78
N LEU A 909 17.96 91.41 82.06
CA LEU A 909 18.20 91.51 80.61
C LEU A 909 17.09 90.81 79.81
N ALA A 910 16.91 91.20 78.54
CA ALA A 910 15.94 90.58 77.62
C ALA A 910 16.48 89.26 77.05
N TRP A 911 15.57 88.31 76.74
CA TRP A 911 15.91 86.96 76.28
C TRP A 911 16.89 86.89 75.10
N TRP A 912 16.82 87.83 74.14
CA TRP A 912 17.69 87.84 72.97
C TRP A 912 19.18 88.09 73.30
N MET A 913 19.49 88.82 74.39
CA MET A 913 20.86 89.00 74.88
C MET A 913 21.40 87.72 75.54
N LEU A 914 20.54 86.93 76.19
CA LEU A 914 20.92 85.67 76.83
C LEU A 914 21.23 84.58 75.79
N LEU A 915 20.47 84.53 74.70
CA LEU A 915 20.65 83.55 73.62
C LEU A 915 21.98 83.70 72.87
N LEU A 916 22.49 84.93 72.71
CA LEU A 916 23.83 85.18 72.14
C LEU A 916 24.95 84.56 73.00
N ILE A 917 24.81 84.57 74.32
CA ILE A 917 25.78 83.98 75.26
C ILE A 917 25.70 82.45 75.22
N LEU A 918 24.50 81.88 75.15
CA LEU A 918 24.30 80.43 75.06
C LEU A 918 24.75 79.84 73.71
N GLY A 919 24.61 80.59 72.60
CA GLY A 919 25.08 80.18 71.29
C GLY A 919 26.59 79.91 71.22
N ALA A 920 27.40 80.64 71.98
CA ALA A 920 28.84 80.42 72.08
C ALA A 920 29.20 79.10 72.80
N ALA A 921 28.38 78.64 73.74
CA ALA A 921 28.59 77.38 74.44
C ALA A 921 28.17 76.15 73.61
N ALA A 922 27.12 76.28 72.79
CA ALA A 922 26.57 75.19 71.99
C ALA A 922 27.58 74.62 70.97
N GLY A 923 28.50 75.44 70.46
CA GLY A 923 29.53 75.04 69.49
C GLY A 923 30.50 73.95 69.99
N VAL A 924 30.65 73.79 71.31
CA VAL A 924 31.52 72.75 71.91
C VAL A 924 30.79 71.41 72.05
N GLY A 925 29.46 71.41 72.21
CA GLY A 925 28.68 70.21 72.51
C GLY A 925 28.53 69.24 71.33
N LEU A 926 28.31 69.75 70.12
CA LEU A 926 28.11 68.92 68.92
C LEU A 926 29.34 68.09 68.51
N GLY A 927 30.54 68.45 68.99
CA GLY A 927 31.74 67.63 68.84
C GLY A 927 31.66 66.28 69.56
N LEU A 928 30.93 66.18 70.68
CA LEU A 928 30.76 64.90 71.40
C LEU A 928 29.72 63.98 70.76
N THR A 929 28.71 64.49 70.04
CA THR A 929 27.73 63.63 69.36
C THR A 929 28.31 62.78 68.23
N LEU A 930 29.51 63.11 67.72
CA LEU A 930 30.26 62.24 66.81
C LEU A 930 30.77 60.95 67.47
N TYR A 931 30.88 60.92 68.81
CA TYR A 931 31.44 59.79 69.57
C TYR A 931 30.48 58.62 69.74
N TRP A 932 29.16 58.85 69.77
CA TRP A 932 28.15 57.80 69.98
C TRP A 932 27.75 57.05 68.70
N LYS A 933 28.30 57.41 67.53
CA LYS A 933 27.98 56.74 66.25
C LYS A 933 28.71 55.40 66.04
N PHE A 934 29.27 54.77 67.09
CA PHE A 934 30.25 53.68 66.94
C PHE A 934 30.04 52.39 67.77
N TYR A 935 29.13 52.31 68.75
CA TYR A 935 28.96 51.09 69.58
C TYR A 935 27.52 50.83 70.05
N GLY A 936 27.01 49.60 69.89
CA GLY A 936 25.75 49.09 70.50
C GLY A 936 24.58 48.85 69.53
N LEU A 937 24.64 47.97 68.51
CA LEU A 937 24.51 46.50 68.52
C LEU A 937 23.14 45.93 68.94
N GLY A 938 22.49 45.19 68.03
CA GLY A 938 21.24 44.45 68.27
C GLY A 938 20.98 43.29 67.28
N LYS A 939 21.44 42.08 67.63
CA LYS A 939 21.19 40.74 67.03
C LYS A 939 21.56 40.48 65.55
N MET A 940 21.90 39.21 65.29
CA MET A 940 22.35 38.63 64.01
C MET A 940 22.06 37.11 63.99
N VAL A 941 22.07 36.49 62.81
CA VAL A 941 21.80 35.08 62.49
C VAL A 941 22.94 34.53 61.58
N GLU A 942 23.28 33.25 61.64
CA GLU A 942 24.50 32.71 61.00
C GLU A 942 24.25 32.15 59.58
N CYS A 943 25.13 32.46 58.62
CA CYS A 943 25.01 32.05 57.21
C CYS A 943 25.49 30.60 56.96
N GLY A 944 24.60 29.75 56.44
CA GLY A 944 24.85 28.32 56.24
C GLY A 944 25.98 27.94 55.26
N GLU A 945 26.38 28.83 54.34
CA GLU A 945 27.47 28.58 53.37
C GLU A 945 28.85 29.09 53.83
N CYS A 946 28.93 30.02 54.80
CA CYS A 946 30.21 30.63 55.16
C CYS A 946 30.41 30.98 56.64
N GLY A 947 29.48 30.63 57.53
CA GLY A 947 29.60 30.85 58.98
C GLY A 947 29.66 32.34 59.39
N ALA A 948 29.17 33.24 58.54
CA ALA A 948 29.13 34.67 58.83
C ALA A 948 27.79 35.08 59.44
N PHE A 949 27.82 35.83 60.54
CA PHE A 949 26.63 36.44 61.12
C PHE A 949 26.12 37.61 60.26
N ILE A 950 24.82 37.62 59.98
CA ILE A 950 24.06 38.61 59.17
C ILE A 950 22.77 39.03 59.90
N PRO A 951 22.15 40.18 59.58
CA PRO A 951 20.80 40.51 60.03
C PRO A 951 19.76 39.47 59.55
N GLU A 952 18.65 39.34 60.28
CA GLU A 952 17.57 38.37 60.01
C GLU A 952 16.82 38.64 58.69
N ASP A 953 16.89 39.87 58.21
CA ASP A 953 16.19 40.45 57.07
C ASP A 953 17.06 40.59 55.80
N ALA A 954 18.24 39.96 55.75
CA ALA A 954 19.15 40.00 54.60
C ALA A 954 18.82 38.94 53.52
N THR A 955 18.35 39.37 52.34
CA THR A 955 18.02 38.50 51.19
C THR A 955 19.23 37.88 50.47
N SER A 956 20.44 38.36 50.75
CA SER A 956 21.70 37.76 50.29
C SER A 956 22.81 37.94 51.33
N CYS A 957 23.79 37.02 51.34
CA CYS A 957 24.91 37.10 52.26
C CYS A 957 26.02 38.03 51.73
N PRO A 958 26.33 39.16 52.40
CA PRO A 958 27.37 40.11 51.96
C PRO A 958 28.81 39.58 52.16
N LYS A 959 28.97 38.32 52.58
CA LYS A 959 30.25 37.65 52.83
C LYS A 959 30.63 36.61 51.77
N CYS A 960 29.64 36.00 51.09
CA CYS A 960 29.84 35.02 50.01
C CYS A 960 28.99 35.28 48.76
N GLY A 961 28.10 36.27 48.76
CA GLY A 961 27.27 36.67 47.62
C GLY A 961 26.04 35.79 47.35
N VAL A 962 25.83 34.71 48.11
CA VAL A 962 24.67 33.82 47.88
C VAL A 962 23.36 34.55 48.19
N ALA A 963 22.44 34.52 47.23
CA ALA A 963 21.06 34.97 47.38
C ALA A 963 20.14 33.75 47.60
N PHE A 964 19.09 33.91 48.39
CA PHE A 964 18.21 32.80 48.76
C PHE A 964 16.95 32.74 47.89
N GLU A 965 17.06 32.09 46.73
CA GLU A 965 15.93 31.76 45.85
C GLU A 965 15.61 30.26 45.89
N LYS A 966 14.39 29.89 45.48
CA LYS A 966 13.84 28.54 45.52
C LYS A 966 13.60 28.00 44.10
N ASP A 967 13.41 26.68 43.99
CA ASP A 967 12.90 25.92 42.83
C ASP A 967 13.93 25.13 41.99
N MET A 968 14.62 24.17 42.64
CA MET A 968 15.37 23.08 41.99
C MET A 968 15.11 21.74 42.68
N ALA A 969 14.99 20.66 41.91
CA ALA A 969 14.93 19.26 42.37
C ALA A 969 16.11 18.46 41.81
N LYS A 970 16.20 17.15 42.08
CA LYS A 970 17.39 16.34 41.79
C LYS A 970 17.04 15.01 41.12
N CYS A 971 17.71 14.67 40.03
CA CYS A 971 17.48 13.43 39.28
C CYS A 971 17.89 12.21 40.12
N SER A 972 17.00 11.24 40.29
CA SER A 972 17.28 10.01 41.03
C SER A 972 18.39 9.15 40.39
N ASN A 973 18.47 9.12 39.06
CA ASN A 973 19.40 8.28 38.30
C ASN A 973 20.83 8.86 38.23
N CYS A 974 21.00 10.12 37.80
CA CYS A 974 22.32 10.73 37.62
C CYS A 974 22.72 11.75 38.70
N GLN A 975 21.85 12.05 39.67
CA GLN A 975 22.08 13.01 40.75
C GLN A 975 22.35 14.48 40.32
N ALA A 976 22.13 14.82 39.05
CA ALA A 976 22.12 16.21 38.59
C ALA A 976 20.92 16.99 39.16
N TRP A 977 21.08 18.30 39.37
CA TRP A 977 19.99 19.20 39.76
C TRP A 977 19.23 19.68 38.51
N ILE A 978 17.90 19.73 38.59
CA ILE A 978 16.99 20.08 37.48
C ILE A 978 15.74 20.82 37.99
N PRO A 979 15.17 21.75 37.21
CA PRO A 979 13.87 22.34 37.50
C PRO A 979 12.76 21.27 37.53
N VAL A 980 11.72 21.49 38.33
CA VAL A 980 10.64 20.51 38.59
C VAL A 980 9.77 20.19 37.35
N ALA A 981 9.86 21.00 36.29
CA ALA A 981 8.97 20.97 35.14
C ALA A 981 9.55 20.28 33.87
N VAL A 982 10.51 19.35 34.02
CA VAL A 982 11.05 18.56 32.89
C VAL A 982 10.62 17.09 32.97
N LYS A 983 10.06 16.55 31.89
CA LYS A 983 9.63 15.14 31.82
C LYS A 983 10.82 14.17 31.79
N GLN A 984 11.84 14.55 31.00
CA GLN A 984 13.06 13.78 30.78
C GLN A 984 14.28 14.54 31.35
N CYS A 985 15.22 13.83 31.96
CA CYS A 985 16.43 14.44 32.51
C CYS A 985 17.44 14.77 31.40
N PRO A 986 17.85 16.04 31.19
CA PRO A 986 18.74 16.43 30.08
C PRO A 986 20.18 15.90 30.23
N GLU A 987 20.61 15.52 31.44
CA GLU A 987 21.95 14.99 31.71
C GLU A 987 22.05 13.45 31.56
N CYS A 988 20.93 12.72 31.47
CA CYS A 988 20.98 11.25 31.34
C CYS A 988 19.86 10.59 30.53
N GLY A 989 18.95 11.36 29.92
CA GLY A 989 17.92 10.85 29.02
C GLY A 989 16.79 10.03 29.65
N VAL A 990 16.77 9.84 30.99
CA VAL A 990 15.70 9.07 31.63
C VAL A 990 14.41 9.89 31.75
N GLU A 991 13.27 9.31 31.36
CA GLU A 991 11.94 9.90 31.45
C GLU A 991 11.08 9.13 32.47
N PHE A 992 10.26 9.84 33.25
CA PHE A 992 9.55 9.26 34.40
C PHE A 992 8.11 8.84 34.03
N ALA A 993 7.84 7.53 34.07
CA ALA A 993 6.57 6.95 33.61
C ALA A 993 5.68 6.38 34.74
N THR A 994 4.38 6.69 34.68
CA THR A 994 3.30 6.00 35.40
C THR A 994 2.07 5.94 34.49
N GLY A 995 1.44 4.77 34.35
CA GLY A 995 0.23 4.62 33.53
C GLY A 995 -0.41 3.24 33.66
N GLN A 996 -1.44 2.99 32.85
CA GLN A 996 -2.03 1.68 32.59
C GLN A 996 -2.37 1.59 31.10
N VAL A 997 -2.34 0.38 30.54
CA VAL A 997 -2.55 0.09 29.10
C VAL A 997 -3.46 -1.13 28.97
N GLU A 998 -4.46 -1.07 28.10
CA GLU A 998 -5.37 -2.19 27.83
C GLU A 998 -4.77 -3.24 26.88
N MET A 999 -5.26 -4.47 26.99
CA MET A 999 -4.55 -5.68 26.54
C MET A 999 -4.71 -6.03 25.05
N ALA A 1000 -5.16 -5.10 24.20
CA ALA A 1000 -5.36 -5.35 22.77
C ALA A 1000 -4.06 -5.24 21.93
N ASP A 1001 -3.25 -4.21 22.21
CA ASP A 1001 -2.14 -3.74 21.36
C ASP A 1001 -0.88 -4.64 21.35
N TYR A 1002 -0.88 -5.72 22.13
CA TYR A 1002 0.29 -6.59 22.32
C TYR A 1002 0.42 -7.66 21.24
N GLN A 1003 -0.66 -8.38 20.89
CA GLN A 1003 -0.60 -9.52 19.95
C GLN A 1003 -0.24 -9.09 18.52
N GLU A 1004 -0.66 -7.91 18.10
CA GLU A 1004 -0.42 -7.40 16.74
C GLU A 1004 1.04 -6.96 16.54
N LYS A 1005 1.62 -6.26 17.52
CA LYS A 1005 3.06 -5.92 17.53
C LYS A 1005 3.95 -7.16 17.52
N MET A 1006 3.58 -8.18 18.31
CA MET A 1006 4.29 -9.46 18.33
C MET A 1006 4.27 -10.14 16.95
N ARG A 1007 3.12 -10.13 16.26
CA ARG A 1007 3.00 -10.73 14.91
C ARG A 1007 3.93 -10.09 13.88
N LEU A 1008 4.01 -8.76 13.86
CA LEU A 1008 4.91 -8.01 12.98
C LEU A 1008 6.39 -8.35 13.20
N GLN A 1009 6.81 -8.63 14.43
CA GLN A 1009 8.19 -9.00 14.75
C GLN A 1009 8.54 -10.44 14.32
N TYR A 1010 7.60 -11.38 14.41
CA TYR A 1010 7.77 -12.73 13.87
C TYR A 1010 7.94 -12.71 12.34
N ASP A 1011 7.11 -11.94 11.63
CA ASP A 1011 7.18 -11.83 10.18
C ASP A 1011 8.52 -11.20 9.70
N GLU A 1012 9.08 -10.23 10.46
CA GLU A 1012 10.42 -9.67 10.20
C GLU A 1012 11.56 -10.71 10.38
N ILE A 1013 11.37 -11.73 11.23
CA ILE A 1013 12.32 -12.84 11.41
C ILE A 1013 12.21 -13.83 10.24
N VAL A 1014 10.99 -14.19 9.85
CA VAL A 1014 10.73 -15.10 8.71
C VAL A 1014 11.31 -14.55 7.40
N LEU A 1015 11.17 -13.24 7.15
CA LEU A 1015 11.74 -12.59 5.97
C LEU A 1015 13.28 -12.70 5.88
N LYS A 1016 13.99 -12.64 7.00
CA LYS A 1016 15.46 -12.78 7.03
C LYS A 1016 15.90 -14.21 6.70
N PHE A 1017 15.19 -15.21 7.22
CA PHE A 1017 15.44 -16.61 6.84
C PHE A 1017 15.10 -16.90 5.37
N LYS A 1018 14.18 -16.15 4.75
CA LYS A 1018 13.87 -16.26 3.31
C LYS A 1018 14.99 -15.72 2.42
N ASP A 1019 15.64 -14.63 2.80
CA ASP A 1019 16.85 -14.14 2.12
C ASP A 1019 18.02 -15.12 2.29
N GLU A 1020 18.26 -15.61 3.50
CA GLU A 1020 19.34 -16.59 3.74
C GLU A 1020 19.10 -17.93 3.04
N ALA A 1021 17.85 -18.41 2.95
CA ALA A 1021 17.47 -19.57 2.13
C ALA A 1021 17.80 -19.37 0.65
N SER A 1022 17.43 -18.20 0.10
CA SER A 1022 17.65 -17.85 -1.30
C SER A 1022 19.15 -17.75 -1.63
N ARG A 1023 19.97 -17.26 -0.69
CA ARG A 1023 21.44 -17.25 -0.80
C ARG A 1023 22.05 -18.65 -0.74
N GLN A 1024 21.57 -19.54 0.13
CA GLN A 1024 22.10 -20.92 0.23
C GLN A 1024 21.69 -21.80 -0.96
N LEU A 1025 20.53 -21.56 -1.56
CA LEU A 1025 20.01 -22.32 -2.71
C LEU A 1025 20.34 -21.68 -4.08
N GLY A 1026 21.00 -20.52 -4.11
CA GLY A 1026 21.51 -19.88 -5.33
C GLY A 1026 20.44 -19.33 -6.28
N ARG A 1027 19.15 -19.36 -5.89
CA ARG A 1027 18.02 -18.80 -6.65
C ARG A 1027 16.96 -18.25 -5.71
N ALA A 1028 16.17 -17.30 -6.20
CA ALA A 1028 14.96 -16.87 -5.51
C ALA A 1028 13.95 -18.03 -5.39
N LEU A 1029 13.28 -18.11 -4.24
CA LEU A 1029 12.30 -19.14 -3.91
C LEU A 1029 10.89 -18.55 -3.91
N THR A 1030 9.93 -19.25 -4.51
CA THR A 1030 8.51 -18.94 -4.33
C THR A 1030 8.10 -19.17 -2.87
N GLU A 1031 7.01 -18.53 -2.41
CA GLU A 1031 6.57 -18.65 -1.02
C GLU A 1031 6.29 -20.11 -0.63
N ARG A 1032 5.71 -20.91 -1.54
CA ARG A 1032 5.47 -22.34 -1.29
C ARG A 1032 6.78 -23.12 -1.10
N GLU A 1033 7.76 -22.93 -1.97
CA GLU A 1033 9.09 -23.58 -1.85
C GLU A 1033 9.80 -23.16 -0.56
N PHE A 1034 9.74 -21.88 -0.20
CA PHE A 1034 10.31 -21.38 1.05
C PHE A 1034 9.64 -22.02 2.27
N GLN A 1035 8.31 -22.09 2.32
CA GLN A 1035 7.59 -22.70 3.44
C GLN A 1035 7.81 -24.23 3.54
N GLU A 1036 8.12 -24.91 2.45
CA GLU A 1036 8.51 -26.33 2.45
C GLU A 1036 9.99 -26.56 2.82
N TRP A 1037 10.87 -25.60 2.52
CA TRP A 1037 12.27 -25.60 2.96
C TRP A 1037 12.38 -25.26 4.45
N TRP A 1038 11.66 -24.24 4.91
CA TRP A 1038 11.72 -23.72 6.27
C TRP A 1038 11.26 -24.76 7.30
N ARG A 1039 10.17 -25.49 7.01
CA ARG A 1039 9.69 -26.64 7.81
C ARG A 1039 10.67 -27.82 7.91
N LYS A 1040 11.76 -27.84 7.12
CA LYS A 1040 12.81 -28.87 7.18
C LYS A 1040 14.06 -28.40 7.96
N GLN A 1041 14.10 -27.15 8.43
CA GLN A 1041 15.25 -26.62 9.16
C GLN A 1041 15.22 -26.98 10.66
N PRO A 1042 16.37 -27.29 11.30
CA PRO A 1042 16.45 -27.54 12.75
C PRO A 1042 16.07 -26.33 13.63
N THR A 1043 15.93 -25.14 13.03
CA THR A 1043 15.60 -23.86 13.68
C THR A 1043 14.15 -23.43 13.42
N PHE A 1044 13.32 -24.28 12.81
CA PHE A 1044 11.90 -23.98 12.60
C PHE A 1044 11.16 -23.86 13.93
N MET A 1045 10.45 -22.75 14.12
CA MET A 1045 9.60 -22.47 15.29
C MET A 1045 8.34 -21.76 14.81
N THR A 1046 7.17 -22.12 15.35
CA THR A 1046 5.90 -21.50 14.94
C THR A 1046 5.69 -20.15 15.64
N PHE A 1047 4.75 -19.34 15.13
CA PHE A 1047 4.35 -18.08 15.78
C PHE A 1047 3.86 -18.30 17.22
N GLU A 1048 3.11 -19.37 17.47
CA GLU A 1048 2.59 -19.71 18.80
C GLU A 1048 3.68 -20.17 19.77
N ASP A 1049 4.70 -20.89 19.27
CA ASP A 1049 5.87 -21.28 20.05
C ASP A 1049 6.76 -20.07 20.38
N TRP A 1050 6.98 -19.18 19.41
CA TRP A 1050 7.77 -17.95 19.55
C TRP A 1050 7.11 -16.98 20.54
N LEU A 1051 5.81 -16.72 20.40
CA LEU A 1051 5.03 -15.90 21.33
C LEU A 1051 5.10 -16.44 22.77
N ARG A 1052 5.10 -17.77 22.91
CA ARG A 1052 5.23 -18.46 24.20
C ARG A 1052 6.63 -18.32 24.81
N GLU A 1053 7.72 -18.37 24.02
CA GLU A 1053 9.07 -18.10 24.52
C GLU A 1053 9.24 -16.65 25.00
N GLU A 1054 8.55 -15.69 24.38
CA GLU A 1054 8.67 -14.27 24.71
C GLU A 1054 7.82 -13.87 25.95
N GLU A 1055 6.67 -14.53 26.16
CA GLU A 1055 5.99 -14.47 27.47
C GLU A 1055 6.82 -15.13 28.59
N GLU A 1056 7.52 -16.23 28.31
CA GLU A 1056 8.40 -16.91 29.27
C GLU A 1056 9.64 -16.06 29.60
N MET A 1057 10.22 -15.34 28.63
CA MET A 1057 11.25 -14.29 28.88
C MET A 1057 10.78 -13.29 29.93
N ARG A 1058 9.50 -12.87 29.86
CA ARG A 1058 8.89 -11.93 30.80
C ARG A 1058 8.59 -12.52 32.19
N LYS A 1059 8.61 -13.85 32.35
CA LYS A 1059 8.29 -14.57 33.59
C LYS A 1059 9.53 -15.16 34.29
N MET A 1060 10.51 -15.66 33.53
CA MET A 1060 11.67 -16.41 34.06
C MET A 1060 13.03 -15.75 33.79
N GLY A 1061 13.07 -14.65 33.04
CA GLY A 1061 14.30 -13.94 32.70
C GLY A 1061 15.08 -14.57 31.53
N SER A 1062 16.26 -14.03 31.26
CA SER A 1062 17.02 -14.28 30.03
C SER A 1062 18.47 -14.70 30.27
N LYS A 1063 19.01 -15.51 29.34
CA LYS A 1063 20.41 -15.94 29.29
C LYS A 1063 21.08 -15.39 28.02
N PRO A 1064 22.30 -14.83 28.08
CA PRO A 1064 23.00 -14.37 26.89
C PRO A 1064 23.43 -15.56 26.01
N CYS A 1065 23.32 -15.40 24.70
CA CYS A 1065 23.83 -16.36 23.73
C CYS A 1065 25.37 -16.42 23.77
N PRO A 1066 26.01 -17.61 23.90
CA PRO A 1066 27.46 -17.74 23.91
C PRO A 1066 28.14 -17.18 22.65
N SER A 1067 27.49 -17.25 21.49
CA SER A 1067 28.07 -16.86 20.19
C SER A 1067 27.89 -15.38 19.83
N CYS A 1068 26.87 -14.70 20.35
CA CYS A 1068 26.57 -13.30 19.96
C CYS A 1068 26.14 -12.38 21.12
N GLY A 1069 26.21 -12.84 22.37
CA GLY A 1069 25.86 -12.08 23.58
C GLY A 1069 24.37 -11.73 23.75
N THR A 1070 23.53 -11.99 22.75
CA THR A 1070 22.12 -11.54 22.75
C THR A 1070 21.30 -12.34 23.76
N LEU A 1071 20.48 -11.65 24.56
CA LEU A 1071 19.67 -12.23 25.62
C LEU A 1071 18.48 -13.03 25.03
N ASN A 1072 18.45 -14.33 25.31
CA ASN A 1072 17.42 -15.28 24.89
C ASN A 1072 16.67 -15.84 26.12
N SER A 1073 15.54 -16.51 25.93
CA SER A 1073 14.80 -17.12 27.06
C SER A 1073 15.67 -18.14 27.79
N VAL A 1074 15.46 -18.33 29.10
CA VAL A 1074 16.22 -19.35 29.86
C VAL A 1074 15.98 -20.77 29.33
N THR A 1075 14.83 -21.03 28.71
CA THR A 1075 14.47 -22.32 28.09
C THR A 1075 15.03 -22.49 26.66
N ALA A 1076 15.20 -21.42 25.88
CA ALA A 1076 15.55 -21.45 24.46
C ALA A 1076 16.74 -22.36 24.15
N THR A 1077 16.57 -23.25 23.18
CA THR A 1077 17.62 -24.16 22.69
C THR A 1077 18.36 -23.64 21.46
N VAL A 1078 17.88 -22.55 20.85
CA VAL A 1078 18.45 -21.87 19.66
C VAL A 1078 18.43 -20.36 19.92
N CYS A 1079 19.43 -19.62 19.42
CA CYS A 1079 19.49 -18.16 19.55
C CYS A 1079 18.61 -17.48 18.49
N HIS A 1080 17.58 -16.75 18.91
CA HIS A 1080 16.64 -16.06 18.00
C HIS A 1080 17.32 -15.10 17.00
N LYS A 1081 18.48 -14.52 17.37
CA LYS A 1081 19.19 -13.53 16.54
C LYS A 1081 20.25 -14.12 15.60
N CYS A 1082 20.73 -15.34 15.83
CA CYS A 1082 21.84 -15.89 15.01
C CYS A 1082 21.84 -17.42 14.83
N GLY A 1083 20.75 -18.12 15.12
CA GLY A 1083 20.59 -19.56 14.85
C GLY A 1083 21.49 -20.52 15.66
N SER A 1084 22.46 -20.01 16.40
CA SER A 1084 23.38 -20.83 17.21
C SER A 1084 22.65 -21.60 18.31
N LEU A 1085 22.97 -22.88 18.46
CA LEU A 1085 22.40 -23.75 19.48
C LEU A 1085 22.84 -23.29 20.87
N MET A 1086 21.88 -22.95 21.73
CA MET A 1086 22.05 -22.39 23.08
C MET A 1086 22.45 -23.44 24.13
N ARG A 1087 23.20 -24.47 23.72
CA ARG A 1087 23.44 -25.69 24.50
C ARG A 1087 24.92 -25.93 24.69
N GLU A 1088 25.38 -25.74 25.93
CA GLU A 1088 26.72 -26.16 26.35
C GLU A 1088 26.63 -27.30 27.38
N ALA A 1089 27.73 -28.04 27.56
CA ALA A 1089 27.70 -29.33 28.24
C ALA A 1089 27.41 -29.23 29.74
N ARG A 1090 26.67 -30.22 30.26
CA ARG A 1090 26.40 -30.44 31.70
C ARG A 1090 27.73 -30.50 32.48
N PRO A 1091 28.06 -29.50 33.33
CA PRO A 1091 29.20 -29.58 34.23
C PRO A 1091 28.95 -30.69 35.28
N PRO A 1092 30.00 -31.22 35.93
CA PRO A 1092 29.87 -32.32 36.88
C PRO A 1092 29.00 -31.95 38.09
N SER A 1093 28.45 -32.99 38.72
CA SER A 1093 27.61 -32.89 39.92
C SER A 1093 28.31 -32.21 41.09
N GLY A 1094 27.91 -30.97 41.38
CA GLY A 1094 28.21 -30.33 42.67
C GLY A 1094 27.26 -30.85 43.76
N GLY A 1095 27.70 -31.84 44.54
CA GLY A 1095 27.19 -31.97 45.91
C GLY A 1095 27.76 -30.82 46.77
N GLY A 1096 27.12 -30.38 47.84
CA GLY A 1096 25.92 -30.89 48.49
C GLY A 1096 26.12 -30.87 50.01
N ALA A 1097 25.14 -30.40 50.79
CA ALA A 1097 25.28 -30.26 52.24
C ALA A 1097 23.95 -30.45 52.99
N ALA A 1098 23.65 -31.69 53.35
CA ALA A 1098 22.84 -32.04 54.53
C ALA A 1098 23.76 -32.80 55.51
N PRO A 1099 23.68 -32.57 56.84
CA PRO A 1099 24.73 -33.00 57.76
C PRO A 1099 24.52 -34.40 58.36
N ALA A 1100 25.56 -35.25 58.33
CA ALA A 1100 25.83 -36.27 59.36
C ALA A 1100 27.29 -36.79 59.30
N ALA A 1101 27.85 -37.10 60.48
CA ALA A 1101 29.25 -37.41 60.76
C ALA A 1101 29.87 -38.67 60.08
N GLY A 1102 31.21 -38.66 59.91
CA GLY A 1102 32.01 -39.87 59.61
C GLY A 1102 33.48 -39.62 59.22
N HIS A 1103 34.43 -40.09 60.04
CA HIS A 1103 35.88 -40.24 59.73
C HIS A 1103 36.23 -41.74 59.62
N PRO A 1104 37.41 -42.19 59.10
CA PRO A 1104 38.58 -41.44 58.59
C PRO A 1104 39.15 -41.92 57.21
N SER A 1105 40.29 -41.32 56.83
CA SER A 1105 41.32 -41.59 55.79
C SER A 1105 41.80 -43.08 55.65
N PRO A 1106 42.65 -43.49 54.65
CA PRO A 1106 43.58 -42.67 53.82
C PRO A 1106 43.74 -43.04 52.32
N ALA A 1107 44.74 -42.40 51.67
CA ALA A 1107 45.24 -42.57 50.28
C ALA A 1107 46.32 -43.71 50.19
N PRO A 1108 47.25 -43.88 49.18
CA PRO A 1108 47.66 -42.98 48.06
C PRO A 1108 48.11 -43.62 46.69
N SER A 1109 48.44 -42.73 45.72
CA SER A 1109 49.55 -42.79 44.72
C SER A 1109 49.64 -43.87 43.60
N GLY A 1110 50.07 -43.47 42.39
CA GLY A 1110 50.77 -44.37 41.43
C GLY A 1110 50.71 -44.01 39.92
N GLN A 1111 51.86 -43.64 39.34
CA GLN A 1111 52.22 -43.86 37.92
C GLN A 1111 53.35 -44.95 37.90
N PRO A 1112 53.83 -45.51 36.76
CA PRO A 1112 53.56 -45.24 35.33
C PRO A 1112 53.35 -46.54 34.47
N GLN A 1113 53.52 -46.42 33.14
CA GLN A 1113 53.95 -47.45 32.15
C GLN A 1113 52.93 -48.08 31.16
N ARG A 1114 53.53 -48.54 30.05
CA ARG A 1114 53.07 -49.29 28.85
C ARG A 1114 53.80 -50.67 28.90
N PRO A 1115 53.62 -51.71 28.03
CA PRO A 1115 52.90 -51.78 26.74
C PRO A 1115 52.20 -53.15 26.43
N VAL A 1116 51.87 -53.40 25.14
CA VAL A 1116 51.59 -54.71 24.46
C VAL A 1116 50.30 -55.49 24.81
N GLY A 1117 49.62 -56.07 23.80
CA GLY A 1117 48.65 -57.16 24.00
C GLY A 1117 47.57 -57.34 22.92
N SER A 1118 47.84 -58.16 21.90
CA SER A 1118 46.86 -58.85 21.03
C SER A 1118 47.16 -60.38 21.13
N PRO A 1119 46.46 -61.35 20.49
CA PRO A 1119 45.52 -61.27 19.35
C PRO A 1119 44.35 -62.31 19.40
N THR A 1120 43.94 -62.80 18.21
CA THR A 1120 43.24 -64.05 17.83
C THR A 1120 41.70 -64.16 17.80
N ASP A 1121 41.16 -64.02 16.57
CA ASP A 1121 40.53 -65.10 15.76
C ASP A 1121 39.11 -65.65 16.04
N ALA A 1122 38.36 -66.21 15.06
CA ALA A 1122 38.32 -66.06 13.58
C ALA A 1122 37.14 -66.90 12.96
N ALA A 1123 37.04 -66.87 11.61
CA ALA A 1123 36.69 -67.99 10.72
C ALA A 1123 35.25 -68.12 10.11
N ASP A 1124 35.20 -67.78 8.81
CA ASP A 1124 34.83 -68.68 7.67
C ASP A 1124 33.37 -68.84 7.16
N ALA A 1125 33.14 -68.99 5.83
CA ALA A 1125 33.99 -68.76 4.64
C ALA A 1125 33.24 -68.82 3.28
N ALA A 1126 33.96 -68.40 2.21
CA ALA A 1126 33.78 -68.61 0.76
C ALA A 1126 32.66 -67.82 0.03
N GLY A 1127 32.92 -67.01 -1.03
CA GLY A 1127 34.19 -66.57 -1.69
C GLY A 1127 34.49 -67.31 -3.02
N GLY A 1128 35.10 -66.71 -4.06
CA GLY A 1128 35.62 -65.34 -4.29
C GLY A 1128 35.18 -64.78 -5.67
N THR A 1129 35.96 -64.16 -6.57
CA THR A 1129 37.41 -63.77 -6.70
C THR A 1129 37.48 -62.58 -7.71
N GLU A 1130 38.57 -61.99 -8.24
CA GLU A 1130 40.05 -62.01 -8.13
C GLU A 1130 40.64 -60.69 -8.72
N SER A 1131 41.91 -60.35 -8.43
CA SER A 1131 42.80 -59.38 -9.14
C SER A 1131 42.47 -57.87 -9.01
N VAL A 1132 43.39 -56.89 -9.08
CA VAL A 1132 44.84 -56.77 -8.70
C VAL A 1132 45.17 -55.25 -8.47
N PRO A 1133 46.21 -54.83 -7.69
CA PRO A 1133 46.12 -53.58 -6.90
C PRO A 1133 47.21 -52.48 -7.10
N ARG A 1134 46.99 -51.27 -6.52
CA ARG A 1134 47.99 -50.34 -5.88
C ARG A 1134 47.27 -49.11 -5.24
N ARG A 1135 47.47 -48.71 -3.95
CA ARG A 1135 48.60 -48.10 -3.19
C ARG A 1135 48.69 -46.54 -3.28
N ILE A 1136 49.17 -45.75 -2.30
CA ILE A 1136 49.27 -45.84 -0.80
C ILE A 1136 49.83 -44.49 -0.16
N ILE A 1137 49.55 -44.21 1.13
CA ILE A 1137 50.29 -43.34 2.11
C ILE A 1137 50.32 -41.76 2.00
N ARG A 1138 49.65 -41.13 2.98
CA ARG A 1138 49.99 -40.03 3.96
C ARG A 1138 50.73 -38.69 3.61
N LYS A 1139 50.16 -37.63 4.21
CA LYS A 1139 50.71 -36.32 4.71
C LYS A 1139 52.05 -36.40 5.52
N PRO A 1140 52.84 -35.31 5.74
CA PRO A 1140 52.39 -34.00 6.31
C PRO A 1140 53.07 -32.68 5.83
N ALA A 1141 52.67 -31.56 6.45
CA ALA A 1141 53.21 -30.18 6.35
C ALA A 1141 54.39 -29.96 7.36
N PRO A 1142 54.96 -28.75 7.65
CA PRO A 1142 54.54 -27.34 7.47
C PRO A 1142 55.59 -26.48 6.70
N GLY A 1143 55.63 -25.12 6.65
CA GLY A 1143 54.86 -24.05 7.31
C GLY A 1143 55.22 -22.63 6.81
N ALA A 1144 54.66 -21.57 7.42
CA ALA A 1144 54.92 -20.15 7.10
C ALA A 1144 56.25 -19.62 7.74
N PRO A 1145 56.76 -18.40 7.40
CA PRO A 1145 56.27 -17.18 8.08
C PRO A 1145 56.42 -15.78 7.37
N ILE A 1146 55.39 -14.93 7.51
CA ILE A 1146 55.41 -13.56 8.11
C ILE A 1146 56.33 -12.42 7.53
N VAL A 1147 55.66 -11.34 7.07
CA VAL A 1147 56.01 -9.88 7.08
C VAL A 1147 56.99 -9.23 6.07
N GLN A 1148 56.37 -8.40 5.20
CA GLN A 1148 56.70 -7.05 4.66
C GLN A 1148 58.15 -6.48 4.54
N LYS A 1149 58.42 -5.98 3.31
CA LYS A 1149 59.04 -4.68 2.91
C LYS A 1149 60.25 -4.12 3.72
N LYS A 1150 61.42 -3.97 3.05
CA LYS A 1150 61.94 -2.67 2.52
C LYS A 1150 63.37 -2.72 1.90
N ILE A 1151 63.55 -1.94 0.81
CA ILE A 1151 64.69 -1.04 0.49
C ILE A 1151 66.07 -1.58 0.00
N VAL A 1152 66.31 -1.43 -1.32
CA VAL A 1152 67.42 -0.68 -1.99
C VAL A 1152 68.84 -1.28 -2.24
N LYS A 1153 69.27 -1.16 -3.52
CA LYS A 1153 70.63 -1.12 -4.15
C LYS A 1153 71.52 -2.39 -4.22
N ARG A 1154 71.78 -2.81 -5.48
CA ARG A 1154 73.04 -2.68 -6.28
C ARG A 1154 74.41 -2.66 -5.54
N PRO A 1155 75.54 -3.12 -6.16
CA PRO A 1155 75.75 -3.47 -7.59
C PRO A 1155 76.65 -4.74 -7.86
N LEU A 1156 77.08 -4.88 -9.14
CA LEU A 1156 78.24 -5.64 -9.69
C LEU A 1156 78.13 -7.16 -9.92
N GLY A 1157 78.72 -7.62 -11.04
CA GLY A 1157 79.27 -9.00 -11.12
C GLY A 1157 79.15 -9.82 -12.42
N GLU A 1158 79.47 -9.27 -13.61
CA GLU A 1158 79.99 -9.98 -14.83
C GLU A 1158 79.29 -11.22 -15.44
N GLY A 1159 79.47 -11.49 -16.76
CA GLY A 1159 79.35 -12.88 -17.25
C GLY A 1159 78.88 -13.26 -18.66
N GLN A 1160 79.14 -12.50 -19.75
CA GLN A 1160 79.04 -12.96 -21.17
C GLN A 1160 77.62 -13.39 -21.68
N SER A 1161 77.32 -13.57 -22.98
CA SER A 1161 77.68 -12.91 -24.26
C SER A 1161 76.79 -13.54 -25.37
N GLY A 1162 76.31 -12.89 -26.43
CA GLY A 1162 76.39 -11.49 -26.87
C GLY A 1162 75.78 -11.35 -28.28
N ASP A 1163 75.61 -10.10 -28.75
CA ASP A 1163 75.44 -9.69 -30.17
C ASP A 1163 74.17 -10.21 -30.93
N ALA A 1164 73.57 -9.52 -31.92
CA ALA A 1164 73.66 -8.16 -32.48
C ALA A 1164 72.36 -7.96 -33.32
N GLN A 1165 71.89 -6.80 -33.82
CA GLN A 1165 72.12 -5.36 -33.68
C GLN A 1165 71.37 -4.70 -34.86
N GLY A 1166 70.41 -3.80 -34.60
CA GLY A 1166 69.95 -2.75 -35.55
C GLY A 1166 69.02 -3.18 -36.73
N ASP A 1167 68.39 -2.25 -37.45
CA ASP A 1167 68.16 -0.82 -37.15
C ASP A 1167 66.96 -0.26 -37.95
N ALA A 1168 66.53 0.97 -37.61
CA ALA A 1168 65.62 1.94 -38.26
C ALA A 1168 64.92 1.65 -39.61
N GLY A 1169 63.68 2.17 -39.77
CA GLY A 1169 63.19 2.67 -41.06
C GLY A 1169 61.67 2.70 -41.28
N SER A 1170 61.11 3.89 -41.54
CA SER A 1170 59.81 4.06 -42.23
C SER A 1170 59.97 3.73 -43.73
N THR A 1171 58.94 3.37 -44.52
CA THR A 1171 57.74 4.16 -44.87
C THR A 1171 56.69 3.36 -45.65
N SER A 1172 55.40 3.73 -45.50
CA SER A 1172 54.33 3.80 -46.53
C SER A 1172 53.88 2.59 -47.37
N GLN A 1173 52.60 2.66 -47.79
CA GLN A 1173 51.91 1.97 -48.91
C GLN A 1173 51.09 0.70 -48.57
N ASN A 1174 49.77 0.84 -48.77
CA ASN A 1174 48.83 -0.19 -49.26
C ASN A 1174 49.26 -0.68 -50.66
N PRO A 1175 48.80 -1.84 -51.19
CA PRO A 1175 47.45 -2.39 -50.95
C PRO A 1175 47.32 -3.93 -50.81
N GLU A 1176 46.05 -4.34 -50.67
CA GLU A 1176 45.41 -5.57 -51.20
C GLU A 1176 45.66 -6.97 -50.57
N ASP A 1177 44.52 -7.65 -50.42
CA ASP A 1177 44.20 -9.09 -50.54
C ASP A 1177 44.50 -10.14 -49.44
N GLU A 1178 43.47 -10.99 -49.27
CA GLU A 1178 43.41 -12.39 -48.78
C GLU A 1178 44.05 -12.76 -47.41
N LEU A 1179 43.24 -12.72 -46.33
CA LEU A 1179 42.41 -13.87 -45.88
C LEU A 1179 41.53 -13.57 -44.65
#